data_AF-A0A9W6C2K1-F1
#
_entry.id   AF-A0A9W6C2K1-F1
#
_cell.length_a   1.000
_cell.length_b   1.000
_cell.length_c   1.000
_cell.angle_alpha   90.00
_cell.angle_beta   90.00
_cell.angle_gamma   90.00
#
_symmetry.space_group_name_H-M   'P 1'
#
loop_
_entity.id
_entity.type
_entity.pdbx_description
1 polymer ?
#
loop_
_entity_poly.entity_id
_entity_poly.type
_entity_poly.pdbx_seq_one_letter_code
_entity_poly.pdbx_strand_id
1 'polypeptide(L)'
;MLPAVVLPPLDDLLAHAHVVALPMRVRFRGVDVRESVLLRGPAGWGEFGPFPEYEDAEAGAWLRAAVDAAWHGFPAPRRTRIPVNATVPALPAARVREVLAGFGGGVRAVKIKVAERGQGPGDDDARVAAVRALLPEAELRVDANGGWDVPTALAALERLGRHGLAYAEQPVPTIEGLAAVREGLADRGVPVLVAADESVRKEDDPLAVARAGAADLLVVKAAPLGGVRRALDVVAQAGLPAVVSSALDTSVGIRAGLALAAALPELPYACGLGTVSLMRADVLREPLRPVDGMLELRDAVPDPELLAGHAVPADRRRTSARSRSRSTGSPSCSPWPRTQARAARHTSSQPSSMSGWAAPIRVWAVCSGSSHVKEKTATGLQGRMGPRPVTARSPAVRTAAPGASPGGGAVAEHPFPDRGPPRAPSPGRAMTDTAKRTVLPLLGHTRGKRSPVTCQLKCGSACAGPECNTSGNGYFRDIASAALSRRSALGLGAAAAVTVGVVGATPETAQAHGRGRSGLSFAPIAPVPNTVDDLTVPEGFDWSPIIRWGDPLFADSPEFDPLQQTPESQAGQFGYNSDYLDILQDRGERSGVLVNNHEYTNENLMFPAEQQDDLQRVARVAMAAHGMSVVEIARTGPGRPWSYVRGGARNRRITLSTPFTVDGPAAGSALLRTQDDPTGTVVLGTQNNCAGGTTPWGTVLSGEENFNQYFKGNGSAEQKRYGIAAEAPSRRWHEVDPRFDSTLPGYGNEPNRFGWIVELDPQDPASTPVKHTALGRFKHEGANVRVAEDGTVVAYSGDDERFDYLYKFVSAQKYVEGDRAHNMTLLSEGNLYVAKFTGDTAAEIDGSGRLPSDGAFDGSGEWLPLVVDGESAVAGMSVEEVLVFTRLAADQVGATKMDRPEDVEPSPHTGKVYVALTNNTDRGTPGKAGPDEANPRTQNRDGHVIEITERHHRADATEFGWNILLVAGDPAKNASTYFSGYPVEKVSPISCPDNLAFDSEGNLWISTDGAPGTIGYNDGLFKVGLSGRERGNVEQFLAVPQDAETCGPVIRDRERMVYVAVQHPGEDGSFEEPRSYFPDYVVETRQGEGEWSLPRPSVAQVFAVDRAGETEFPGAIHDRPGHGRNQHKRRKNGERGPRYRGYKGKATAETKAAARTASRSY
;
A
#
# COMPACT_ATOMS: atom_id res chain seq x y z
N MET A 1 -8.94 11.94 1.64
CA MET A 1 -9.70 11.05 0.71
C MET A 1 -11.10 11.63 0.43
N LEU A 2 -11.76 11.25 -0.68
CA LEU A 2 -13.16 11.60 -0.92
C LEU A 2 -14.12 10.64 -0.17
N PRO A 3 -15.24 11.13 0.41
CA PRO A 3 -16.20 10.25 1.06
C PRO A 3 -16.85 9.29 0.07
N ALA A 4 -17.02 8.03 0.49
CA ALA A 4 -17.67 7.00 -0.33
C ALA A 4 -19.11 7.42 -0.67
N VAL A 5 -19.45 7.40 -1.96
CA VAL A 5 -20.80 7.70 -2.47
C VAL A 5 -21.77 6.67 -1.89
N VAL A 6 -22.56 7.08 -0.90
CA VAL A 6 -23.60 6.23 -0.31
C VAL A 6 -24.66 5.95 -1.37
N LEU A 7 -24.98 4.67 -1.57
CA LEU A 7 -25.90 4.24 -2.60
C LEU A 7 -27.34 4.25 -2.06
N PRO A 8 -28.28 4.93 -2.73
CA PRO A 8 -29.70 4.81 -2.40
C PRO A 8 -30.22 3.39 -2.70
N PRO A 9 -31.29 2.95 -2.02
CA PRO A 9 -31.93 1.66 -2.31
C PRO A 9 -32.34 1.52 -3.78
N LEU A 10 -32.28 0.31 -4.32
CA LEU A 10 -32.67 0.01 -5.71
C LEU A 10 -34.08 0.51 -6.05
N ASP A 11 -35.04 0.30 -5.15
CA ASP A 11 -36.42 0.72 -5.37
C ASP A 11 -36.57 2.25 -5.38
N ASP A 12 -35.72 2.97 -4.65
CA ASP A 12 -35.66 4.45 -4.64
C ASP A 12 -35.08 4.98 -5.97
N LEU A 13 -34.01 4.35 -6.48
CA LEU A 13 -33.46 4.63 -7.82
C LEU A 13 -34.50 4.40 -8.92
N LEU A 14 -35.21 3.28 -8.87
CA LEU A 14 -36.21 2.92 -9.89
C LEU A 14 -37.47 3.80 -9.81
N ALA A 15 -37.88 4.22 -8.62
CA ALA A 15 -39.00 5.15 -8.43
C ALA A 15 -38.72 6.55 -9.00
N HIS A 16 -37.45 6.98 -8.97
CA HIS A 16 -37.01 8.31 -9.39
C HIS A 16 -36.30 8.35 -10.76
N ALA A 17 -36.41 7.28 -11.56
CA ALA A 17 -35.79 7.16 -12.88
C ALA A 17 -36.71 7.59 -14.04
N HIS A 18 -36.27 8.58 -14.83
CA HIS A 18 -36.94 9.07 -16.02
C HIS A 18 -36.13 8.73 -17.28
N VAL A 19 -36.61 7.76 -18.08
CA VAL A 19 -35.95 7.36 -19.34
C VAL A 19 -36.44 8.23 -20.49
N VAL A 20 -35.54 8.98 -21.13
CA VAL A 20 -35.83 9.89 -22.26
C VAL A 20 -35.09 9.47 -23.53
N ALA A 21 -35.66 9.82 -24.69
CA ALA A 21 -35.05 9.64 -26.00
C ALA A 21 -35.10 10.96 -26.80
N LEU A 22 -33.93 11.58 -27.02
CA LEU A 22 -33.81 12.89 -27.64
C LEU A 22 -33.26 12.78 -29.09
N PRO A 23 -33.94 13.31 -30.10
CA PRO A 23 -33.45 13.27 -31.48
C PRO A 23 -32.22 14.18 -31.68
N MET A 24 -31.23 13.69 -32.42
CA MET A 24 -30.05 14.46 -32.81
C MET A 24 -30.34 15.38 -34.01
N ARG A 25 -29.54 16.44 -34.19
CA ARG A 25 -29.52 17.28 -35.41
C ARG A 25 -28.61 16.73 -36.49
N VAL A 26 -27.55 16.04 -36.08
CA VAL A 26 -26.55 15.39 -36.92
C VAL A 26 -26.15 14.07 -36.27
N ARG A 27 -25.83 13.07 -37.08
CA ARG A 27 -25.29 11.80 -36.57
C ARG A 27 -23.94 12.05 -35.91
N PHE A 28 -23.75 11.60 -34.67
CA PHE A 28 -22.51 11.79 -33.92
C PHE A 28 -22.20 10.54 -33.10
N ARG A 29 -20.94 10.06 -33.10
CA ARG A 29 -20.56 8.73 -32.55
C ARG A 29 -21.54 7.61 -32.95
N GLY A 30 -21.97 7.61 -34.22
CA GLY A 30 -22.86 6.59 -34.77
C GLY A 30 -24.35 6.69 -34.38
N VAL A 31 -24.74 7.58 -33.44
CA VAL A 31 -26.14 7.70 -32.98
C VAL A 31 -26.89 8.88 -33.60
N ASP A 32 -28.17 8.65 -33.89
CA ASP A 32 -29.14 9.65 -34.39
C ASP A 32 -30.22 10.00 -33.34
N VAL A 33 -30.29 9.24 -32.25
CA VAL A 33 -31.15 9.46 -31.09
C VAL A 33 -30.32 9.19 -29.84
N ARG A 34 -30.40 10.09 -28.84
CA ARG A 34 -29.75 9.95 -27.55
C ARG A 34 -30.75 9.44 -26.52
N GLU A 35 -30.63 8.17 -26.14
CA GLU A 35 -31.32 7.62 -24.97
C GLU A 35 -30.50 7.89 -23.70
N SER A 36 -31.17 8.24 -22.59
CA SER A 36 -30.55 8.49 -21.28
C SER A 36 -31.57 8.33 -20.15
N VAL A 37 -31.10 7.98 -18.95
CA VAL A 37 -31.89 7.91 -17.72
C VAL A 37 -31.55 9.11 -16.83
N LEU A 38 -32.55 9.88 -16.45
CA LEU A 38 -32.41 11.00 -15.53
C LEU A 38 -32.90 10.57 -14.15
N LEU A 39 -32.02 10.65 -13.16
CA LEU A 39 -32.30 10.30 -11.76
C LEU A 39 -32.55 11.57 -10.97
N ARG A 40 -33.63 11.58 -10.17
CA ARG A 40 -33.91 12.64 -9.20
C ARG A 40 -33.56 12.16 -7.80
N GLY A 41 -32.71 12.90 -7.10
CA GLY A 41 -32.35 12.63 -5.71
C GLY A 41 -32.50 13.87 -4.82
N PRO A 42 -32.14 13.78 -3.53
CA PRO A 42 -32.28 14.86 -2.57
C PRO A 42 -31.37 16.08 -2.86
N ALA A 43 -30.25 15.89 -3.56
CA ALA A 43 -29.32 16.97 -3.92
C ALA A 43 -29.57 17.57 -5.31
N GLY A 44 -30.40 16.94 -6.15
CA GLY A 44 -30.74 17.45 -7.48
C GLY A 44 -30.99 16.35 -8.51
N TRP A 45 -30.44 16.53 -9.71
CA TRP A 45 -30.60 15.64 -10.85
C TRP A 45 -29.25 15.13 -11.35
N GLY A 46 -29.23 13.86 -11.77
CA GLY A 46 -28.08 13.21 -12.38
C GLY A 46 -28.48 12.45 -13.65
N GLU A 47 -27.51 12.21 -14.54
CA GLU A 47 -27.74 11.58 -15.84
C GLU A 47 -26.90 10.30 -15.98
N PHE A 48 -27.60 9.19 -16.22
CA PHE A 48 -27.02 7.90 -16.59
C PHE A 48 -27.30 7.65 -18.08
N GLY A 49 -26.29 7.92 -18.91
CA GLY A 49 -26.36 7.76 -20.37
C GLY A 49 -25.13 7.11 -20.99
N PRO A 50 -24.69 5.90 -20.58
CA PRO A 50 -23.68 5.16 -21.35
C PRO A 50 -24.10 5.03 -22.82
N PHE A 51 -23.12 4.91 -23.72
CA PHE A 51 -23.41 4.59 -25.12
C PHE A 51 -23.77 3.09 -25.26
N PRO A 52 -24.55 2.69 -26.30
CA PRO A 52 -25.00 1.30 -26.45
C PRO A 52 -23.90 0.26 -26.60
N GLU A 53 -22.67 0.66 -26.96
CA GLU A 53 -21.51 -0.21 -27.06
C GLU A 53 -20.81 -0.55 -25.72
N TYR A 54 -21.21 0.07 -24.60
CA TYR A 54 -20.61 -0.21 -23.29
C TYR A 54 -21.29 -1.36 -22.56
N GLU A 55 -20.47 -2.29 -22.06
CA GLU A 55 -20.94 -3.41 -21.23
C GLU A 55 -21.25 -2.95 -19.79
N ASP A 56 -21.93 -3.80 -19.01
CA ASP A 56 -22.44 -3.48 -17.67
C ASP A 56 -21.35 -2.93 -16.70
N ALA A 57 -20.10 -3.36 -16.85
CA ALA A 57 -18.96 -2.89 -16.04
C ALA A 57 -18.56 -1.44 -16.37
N GLU A 58 -18.38 -1.11 -17.66
CA GLU A 58 -18.10 0.25 -18.14
C GLU A 58 -19.27 1.20 -17.78
N ALA A 59 -20.51 0.72 -17.92
CA ALA A 59 -21.71 1.46 -17.54
C ALA A 59 -21.80 1.74 -16.03
N GLY A 60 -21.20 0.91 -15.18
CA GLY A 60 -21.20 1.08 -13.72
C GLY A 60 -20.62 2.42 -13.26
N ALA A 61 -19.59 2.94 -13.95
CA ALA A 61 -19.04 4.26 -13.66
C ALA A 61 -20.07 5.37 -13.96
N TRP A 62 -20.76 5.30 -15.10
CA TRP A 62 -21.80 6.27 -15.48
C TRP A 62 -22.95 6.30 -14.48
N LEU A 63 -23.35 5.13 -13.94
CA LEU A 63 -24.40 5.06 -12.92
C LEU A 63 -23.93 5.71 -11.61
N ARG A 64 -22.68 5.46 -11.19
CA ARG A 64 -22.09 6.13 -10.02
C ARG A 64 -22.06 7.65 -10.18
N ALA A 65 -21.70 8.15 -11.36
CA ALA A 65 -21.68 9.59 -11.63
C ALA A 65 -23.09 10.23 -11.55
N ALA A 66 -24.12 9.53 -12.03
CA ALA A 66 -25.51 9.97 -11.92
C ALA A 66 -25.99 10.01 -10.46
N VAL A 67 -25.61 9.00 -9.65
CA VAL A 67 -25.95 8.94 -8.22
C VAL A 67 -25.20 10.00 -7.41
N ASP A 68 -23.90 10.21 -7.66
CA ASP A 68 -23.08 11.27 -7.06
C ASP A 68 -23.74 12.65 -7.26
N ALA A 69 -24.13 12.97 -8.49
CA ALA A 69 -24.83 14.21 -8.82
C ALA A 69 -26.19 14.36 -8.12
N ALA A 70 -27.03 13.31 -8.13
CA ALA A 70 -28.41 13.38 -7.66
C ALA A 70 -28.57 13.27 -6.12
N TRP A 71 -27.72 12.49 -5.43
CA TRP A 71 -27.79 12.29 -3.97
C TRP A 71 -26.77 13.11 -3.18
N HIS A 72 -25.60 13.41 -3.75
CA HIS A 72 -24.48 14.04 -3.04
C HIS A 72 -24.13 15.44 -3.56
N GLY A 73 -24.76 15.87 -4.67
CA GLY A 73 -24.53 17.18 -5.28
C GLY A 73 -23.10 17.35 -5.79
N PHE A 74 -22.69 18.60 -6.01
CA PHE A 74 -21.39 18.92 -6.61
C PHE A 74 -20.46 19.67 -5.64
N PRO A 75 -19.12 19.53 -5.80
CA PRO A 75 -18.15 20.38 -5.11
C PRO A 75 -18.37 21.88 -5.36
N ALA A 76 -17.88 22.71 -4.43
CA ALA A 76 -18.00 24.16 -4.53
C ALA A 76 -17.27 24.71 -5.79
N PRO A 77 -17.92 25.58 -6.58
CA PRO A 77 -17.31 26.12 -7.80
C PRO A 77 -16.30 27.24 -7.48
N ARG A 78 -15.14 27.21 -8.14
CA ARG A 78 -14.15 28.31 -8.15
C ARG A 78 -14.48 29.39 -9.17
N ARG A 79 -15.35 29.09 -10.14
CA ARG A 79 -15.78 29.99 -11.23
C ARG A 79 -17.20 29.65 -11.70
N THR A 80 -17.93 30.65 -12.19
CA THR A 80 -19.32 30.51 -12.66
C THR A 80 -19.50 30.62 -14.17
N ARG A 81 -18.44 30.98 -14.91
CA ARG A 81 -18.45 31.06 -16.38
C ARG A 81 -17.34 30.19 -16.93
N ILE A 82 -17.68 29.24 -17.81
CA ILE A 82 -16.79 28.20 -18.34
C ILE A 82 -16.57 28.45 -19.84
N PRO A 83 -15.33 28.64 -20.32
CA PRO A 83 -15.06 28.73 -21.75
C PRO A 83 -15.29 27.37 -22.41
N VAL A 84 -15.87 27.36 -23.61
CA VAL A 84 -16.17 26.13 -24.36
C VAL A 84 -15.79 26.23 -25.83
N ASN A 85 -15.39 25.10 -26.42
CA ASN A 85 -15.04 25.04 -27.84
C ASN A 85 -16.26 24.81 -28.73
N ALA A 86 -16.18 25.27 -29.98
CA ALA A 86 -17.03 24.75 -31.05
C ALA A 86 -16.53 23.36 -31.50
N THR A 87 -17.42 22.45 -31.88
CA THR A 87 -17.05 21.10 -32.34
C THR A 87 -17.42 20.93 -33.80
N VAL A 88 -16.43 20.68 -34.66
CA VAL A 88 -16.59 20.45 -36.10
C VAL A 88 -16.45 18.95 -36.38
N PRO A 89 -17.54 18.25 -36.77
CA PRO A 89 -17.47 16.83 -37.14
C PRO A 89 -16.73 16.59 -38.47
N ALA A 90 -16.51 15.32 -38.82
CA ALA A 90 -15.77 14.92 -40.00
C ALA A 90 -16.58 15.13 -41.30
N LEU A 91 -16.58 16.37 -41.80
CA LEU A 91 -17.36 16.84 -42.96
C LEU A 91 -16.48 17.51 -44.03
N PRO A 92 -16.95 17.62 -45.29
CA PRO A 92 -16.20 18.29 -46.36
C PRO A 92 -15.97 19.78 -46.05
N ALA A 93 -14.76 20.28 -46.30
CA ALA A 93 -14.32 21.64 -45.92
C ALA A 93 -15.31 22.78 -46.27
N ALA A 94 -16.01 22.68 -47.40
CA ALA A 94 -17.02 23.65 -47.83
C ALA A 94 -18.18 23.86 -46.82
N ARG A 95 -18.49 22.86 -45.98
CA ARG A 95 -19.56 22.92 -44.97
C ARG A 95 -19.07 23.38 -43.58
N VAL A 96 -17.79 23.67 -43.38
CA VAL A 96 -17.25 24.14 -42.09
C VAL A 96 -17.89 25.46 -41.66
N ARG A 97 -18.11 26.40 -42.61
CA ARG A 97 -18.76 27.69 -42.34
C ARG A 97 -20.20 27.52 -41.83
N GLU A 98 -20.95 26.56 -42.38
CA GLU A 98 -22.32 26.24 -41.95
C GLU A 98 -22.35 25.78 -40.49
N VAL A 99 -21.41 24.90 -40.10
CA VAL A 99 -21.30 24.40 -38.73
C VAL A 99 -20.88 25.48 -37.76
N LEU A 100 -19.84 26.26 -38.07
CA LEU A 100 -19.35 27.33 -37.19
C LEU A 100 -20.40 28.44 -36.97
N ALA A 101 -21.21 28.77 -37.99
CA ALA A 101 -22.31 29.72 -37.83
C ALA A 101 -23.33 29.30 -36.75
N GLY A 102 -23.47 27.99 -36.48
CA GLY A 102 -24.33 27.46 -35.42
C GLY A 102 -23.83 27.70 -33.99
N PHE A 103 -22.61 28.21 -33.80
CA PHE A 103 -22.02 28.52 -32.48
C PHE A 103 -21.95 30.03 -32.15
N GLY A 104 -22.42 30.89 -33.05
CA GLY A 104 -22.43 32.35 -32.85
C GLY A 104 -21.09 33.04 -33.12
N GLY A 105 -21.02 34.35 -32.85
CA GLY A 105 -19.90 35.22 -33.23
C GLY A 105 -18.67 35.20 -32.30
N GLY A 106 -18.70 34.42 -31.21
CA GLY A 106 -17.70 34.45 -30.14
C GLY A 106 -16.79 33.23 -30.02
N VAL A 107 -16.67 32.39 -31.06
CA VAL A 107 -15.89 31.13 -30.99
C VAL A 107 -14.39 31.42 -30.88
N ARG A 108 -13.79 31.06 -29.73
CA ARG A 108 -12.34 31.23 -29.46
C ARG A 108 -11.52 29.94 -29.52
N ALA A 109 -12.18 28.79 -29.53
CA ALA A 109 -11.54 27.48 -29.62
C ALA A 109 -12.38 26.52 -30.45
N VAL A 110 -11.75 25.65 -31.25
CA VAL A 110 -12.43 24.68 -32.11
C VAL A 110 -11.78 23.31 -32.02
N LYS A 111 -12.60 22.27 -31.77
CA LYS A 111 -12.22 20.87 -31.88
C LYS A 111 -12.68 20.30 -33.22
N ILE A 112 -11.76 19.72 -33.96
CA ILE A 112 -11.95 19.26 -35.34
C ILE A 112 -11.77 17.74 -35.38
N LYS A 113 -12.80 17.00 -35.80
CA LYS A 113 -12.67 15.56 -36.02
C LYS A 113 -11.82 15.27 -37.25
N VAL A 114 -10.93 14.30 -37.11
CA VAL A 114 -9.99 13.79 -38.13
C VAL A 114 -9.96 12.25 -38.06
N ALA A 115 -9.25 11.58 -38.96
CA ALA A 115 -9.14 10.10 -38.99
C ALA A 115 -10.48 9.35 -39.20
N GLU A 116 -11.48 10.00 -39.78
CA GLU A 116 -12.80 9.40 -40.03
C GLU A 116 -12.72 8.30 -41.11
N ARG A 117 -13.44 7.19 -40.90
CA ARG A 117 -13.36 6.04 -41.81
C ARG A 117 -13.93 6.40 -43.17
N GLY A 118 -13.12 6.22 -44.21
CA GLY A 118 -13.47 6.55 -45.60
C GLY A 118 -13.13 7.97 -46.03
N GLN A 119 -12.42 8.74 -45.20
CA GLN A 119 -11.84 10.03 -45.58
C GLN A 119 -10.32 9.91 -45.67
N GLY A 120 -9.70 10.67 -46.58
CA GLY A 120 -8.25 10.67 -46.76
C GLY A 120 -7.58 11.79 -45.96
N PRO A 121 -6.24 11.73 -45.76
CA PRO A 121 -5.52 12.83 -45.12
C PRO A 121 -5.78 14.19 -45.77
N GLY A 122 -5.98 14.27 -47.08
CA GLY A 122 -6.31 15.52 -47.78
C GLY A 122 -7.58 16.19 -47.28
N ASP A 123 -8.59 15.42 -46.88
CA ASP A 123 -9.87 15.94 -46.37
C ASP A 123 -9.72 16.57 -44.98
N ASP A 124 -8.93 15.93 -44.11
CA ASP A 124 -8.63 16.43 -42.76
C ASP A 124 -7.85 17.77 -42.82
N ASP A 125 -6.86 17.87 -43.70
CA ASP A 125 -6.06 19.10 -43.89
C ASP A 125 -6.90 20.23 -44.47
N ALA A 126 -7.73 19.95 -45.49
CA ALA A 126 -8.66 20.92 -46.03
C ALA A 126 -9.68 21.40 -44.98
N ARG A 127 -10.12 20.53 -44.06
CA ARG A 127 -11.02 20.89 -42.95
C ARG A 127 -10.32 21.78 -41.92
N VAL A 128 -9.11 21.43 -41.48
CA VAL A 128 -8.34 22.24 -40.51
C VAL A 128 -7.98 23.61 -41.12
N ALA A 129 -7.53 23.64 -42.38
CA ALA A 129 -7.28 24.88 -43.12
C ALA A 129 -8.53 25.76 -43.24
N ALA A 130 -9.70 25.17 -43.53
CA ALA A 130 -10.96 25.90 -43.61
C ALA A 130 -11.39 26.48 -42.25
N VAL A 131 -11.15 25.79 -41.14
CA VAL A 131 -11.40 26.35 -39.80
C VAL A 131 -10.43 27.50 -39.51
N ARG A 132 -9.12 27.33 -39.73
CA ARG A 132 -8.11 28.39 -39.51
C ARG A 132 -8.40 29.64 -40.35
N ALA A 133 -8.82 29.48 -41.61
CA ALA A 133 -9.16 30.59 -42.49
C ALA A 133 -10.43 31.34 -42.07
N LEU A 134 -11.37 30.68 -41.38
CA LEU A 134 -12.59 31.31 -40.85
C LEU A 134 -12.39 31.94 -39.47
N LEU A 135 -11.47 31.39 -38.66
CA LEU A 135 -11.16 31.83 -37.30
C LEU A 135 -9.63 31.92 -37.10
N PRO A 136 -8.96 32.97 -37.63
CA PRO A 136 -7.50 33.07 -37.62
C PRO A 136 -6.86 33.00 -36.23
N GLU A 137 -7.53 33.56 -35.22
CA GLU A 137 -7.02 33.66 -33.84
C GLU A 137 -7.54 32.55 -32.90
N ALA A 138 -8.33 31.58 -33.38
CA ALA A 138 -8.89 30.55 -32.50
C ALA A 138 -7.85 29.48 -32.12
N GLU A 139 -7.94 28.96 -30.90
CA GLU A 139 -7.26 27.73 -30.50
C GLU A 139 -7.81 26.57 -31.34
N LEU A 140 -6.95 25.83 -32.05
CA LEU A 140 -7.34 24.67 -32.83
C LEU A 140 -6.79 23.40 -32.22
N ARG A 141 -7.64 22.38 -32.16
CA ARG A 141 -7.28 21.03 -31.72
C ARG A 141 -7.95 19.98 -32.58
N VAL A 142 -7.26 18.86 -32.78
CA VAL A 142 -7.76 17.73 -33.56
C VAL A 142 -8.11 16.55 -32.64
N ASP A 143 -9.01 15.69 -33.07
CA ASP A 143 -9.52 14.56 -32.29
C ASP A 143 -9.73 13.36 -33.23
N ALA A 144 -8.92 12.33 -33.02
CA ALA A 144 -8.79 11.17 -33.91
C ALA A 144 -9.38 9.87 -33.31
N ASN A 145 -9.71 9.85 -32.01
CA ASN A 145 -10.23 8.69 -31.26
C ASN A 145 -9.45 7.37 -31.48
N GLY A 146 -8.11 7.45 -31.53
CA GLY A 146 -7.22 6.33 -31.78
C GLY A 146 -7.26 5.81 -33.23
N GLY A 147 -7.71 6.64 -34.18
CA GLY A 147 -7.91 6.27 -35.59
C GLY A 147 -6.63 6.12 -36.43
N TRP A 148 -5.44 6.42 -35.88
CA TRP A 148 -4.15 6.25 -36.56
C TRP A 148 -3.26 5.20 -35.87
N ASP A 149 -2.28 4.69 -36.62
CA ASP A 149 -1.07 4.09 -36.05
C ASP A 149 0.01 5.18 -35.81
N VAL A 150 1.10 4.84 -35.12
CA VAL A 150 2.17 5.80 -34.77
C VAL A 150 2.78 6.48 -36.03
N PRO A 151 3.15 5.76 -37.11
CA PRO A 151 3.69 6.40 -38.31
C PRO A 151 2.70 7.36 -38.98
N THR A 152 1.42 6.98 -39.09
CA THR A 152 0.36 7.81 -39.67
C THR A 152 0.07 9.02 -38.80
N ALA A 153 0.03 8.88 -37.48
CA ALA A 153 -0.16 9.98 -36.54
C ALA A 153 0.95 11.03 -36.66
N LEU A 154 2.21 10.61 -36.68
CA LEU A 154 3.35 11.53 -36.86
C LEU A 154 3.27 12.28 -38.18
N ALA A 155 3.02 11.60 -39.30
CA ALA A 155 2.89 12.22 -40.62
C ALA A 155 1.66 13.15 -40.73
N ALA A 156 0.54 12.79 -40.10
CA ALA A 156 -0.66 13.60 -40.07
C ALA A 156 -0.44 14.88 -39.24
N LEU A 157 0.09 14.76 -38.02
CA LEU A 157 0.28 15.88 -37.11
C LEU A 157 1.40 16.84 -37.55
N GLU A 158 2.47 16.36 -38.19
CA GLU A 158 3.49 17.21 -38.82
C GLU A 158 2.92 18.12 -39.92
N ARG A 159 1.92 17.63 -40.66
CA ARG A 159 1.22 18.42 -41.68
C ARG A 159 0.15 19.32 -41.07
N LEU A 160 -0.73 18.78 -40.21
CA LEU A 160 -1.84 19.53 -39.62
C LEU A 160 -1.36 20.61 -38.63
N GLY A 161 -0.23 20.38 -37.95
CA GLY A 161 0.41 21.33 -37.04
C GLY A 161 0.81 22.65 -37.68
N ARG A 162 0.97 22.68 -39.02
CA ARG A 162 1.24 23.91 -39.82
C ARG A 162 0.11 24.94 -39.72
N HIS A 163 -1.09 24.52 -39.34
CA HIS A 163 -2.23 25.40 -39.07
C HIS A 163 -2.27 25.91 -37.63
N GLY A 164 -1.22 25.68 -36.83
CA GLY A 164 -1.15 26.10 -35.43
C GLY A 164 -2.12 25.31 -34.54
N LEU A 165 -1.88 24.01 -34.38
CA LEU A 165 -2.63 23.18 -33.44
C LEU A 165 -2.06 23.34 -32.02
N ALA A 166 -2.93 23.48 -31.02
CA ALA A 166 -2.54 23.44 -29.62
C ALA A 166 -2.26 21.99 -29.17
N TYR A 167 -3.16 21.06 -29.50
CA TYR A 167 -3.00 19.64 -29.17
C TYR A 167 -3.79 18.69 -30.08
N ALA A 168 -3.44 17.40 -30.01
CA ALA A 168 -4.12 16.27 -30.64
C ALA A 168 -4.73 15.34 -29.59
N GLU A 169 -6.05 15.19 -29.60
CA GLU A 169 -6.83 14.31 -28.72
C GLU A 169 -6.87 12.87 -29.26
N GLN A 170 -6.27 11.96 -28.49
CA GLN A 170 -6.10 10.53 -28.74
C GLN A 170 -5.73 10.22 -30.20
N PRO A 171 -4.51 10.56 -30.67
CA PRO A 171 -4.07 10.24 -32.03
C PRO A 171 -4.06 8.73 -32.33
N VAL A 172 -3.66 7.91 -31.36
CA VAL A 172 -3.46 6.44 -31.50
C VAL A 172 -4.09 5.70 -30.32
N PRO A 173 -4.38 4.38 -30.42
CA PRO A 173 -5.28 3.72 -29.47
C PRO A 173 -4.64 3.28 -28.14
N THR A 174 -3.32 3.09 -28.05
CA THR A 174 -2.64 2.58 -26.84
C THR A 174 -1.73 3.62 -26.19
N ILE A 175 -1.42 3.43 -24.90
CA ILE A 175 -0.58 4.33 -24.09
C ILE A 175 0.86 4.38 -24.64
N GLU A 176 1.42 3.23 -25.01
CA GLU A 176 2.76 3.12 -25.60
C GLU A 176 2.80 3.84 -26.95
N GLY A 177 1.72 3.74 -27.73
CA GLY A 177 1.56 4.49 -28.96
C GLY A 177 1.51 6.00 -28.71
N LEU A 178 0.78 6.46 -27.68
CA LEU A 178 0.70 7.88 -27.33
C LEU A 178 2.09 8.42 -26.94
N ALA A 179 2.85 7.69 -26.13
CA ALA A 179 4.24 8.02 -25.79
C ALA A 179 5.13 8.11 -27.03
N ALA A 180 5.09 7.09 -27.92
CA ALA A 180 5.88 7.08 -29.15
C ALA A 180 5.51 8.21 -30.13
N VAL A 181 4.23 8.62 -30.19
CA VAL A 181 3.80 9.80 -30.95
C VAL A 181 4.34 11.07 -30.29
N ARG A 182 4.26 11.20 -28.97
CA ARG A 182 4.71 12.38 -28.23
C ARG A 182 6.21 12.60 -28.37
N GLU A 183 7.02 11.57 -28.18
CA GLU A 183 8.47 11.59 -28.42
C GLU A 183 8.78 11.90 -29.89
N GLY A 184 8.14 11.19 -30.84
CA GLY A 184 8.36 11.41 -32.26
C GLY A 184 7.94 12.78 -32.79
N LEU A 185 7.05 13.51 -32.11
CA LEU A 185 6.73 14.91 -32.40
C LEU A 185 7.82 15.85 -31.87
N ALA A 186 8.31 15.59 -30.66
CA ALA A 186 9.41 16.35 -30.05
C ALA A 186 10.70 16.24 -30.88
N ASP A 187 11.07 15.01 -31.30
CA ASP A 187 12.24 14.74 -32.16
C ASP A 187 12.17 15.46 -33.52
N ARG A 188 10.95 15.65 -34.04
CA ARG A 188 10.70 16.37 -35.30
C ARG A 188 10.54 17.89 -35.12
N GLY A 189 10.58 18.38 -33.88
CA GLY A 189 10.34 19.79 -33.56
C GLY A 189 8.92 20.27 -33.90
N VAL A 190 7.92 19.37 -33.88
CA VAL A 190 6.52 19.69 -34.16
C VAL A 190 5.84 20.12 -32.85
N PRO A 191 5.45 21.39 -32.68
CA PRO A 191 4.99 21.94 -31.39
C PRO A 191 3.50 21.65 -31.14
N VAL A 192 3.09 20.39 -31.27
CA VAL A 192 1.70 19.93 -31.05
C VAL A 192 1.69 18.98 -29.86
N LEU A 193 0.97 19.34 -28.81
CA LEU A 193 0.85 18.54 -27.59
C LEU A 193 -0.03 17.29 -27.82
N VAL A 194 0.19 16.23 -27.05
CA VAL A 194 -0.63 15.01 -27.08
C VAL A 194 -1.59 14.99 -25.89
N ALA A 195 -2.88 14.81 -26.15
CA ALA A 195 -3.93 14.70 -25.13
C ALA A 195 -4.55 13.30 -25.13
N ALA A 196 -4.74 12.70 -23.96
CA ALA A 196 -5.40 11.39 -23.83
C ALA A 196 -6.88 11.51 -23.46
N ASP A 197 -7.75 10.72 -24.10
CA ASP A 197 -9.20 10.63 -23.83
C ASP A 197 -9.59 9.18 -23.54
N GLU A 198 -9.60 8.33 -24.57
CA GLU A 198 -9.85 6.88 -24.43
C GLU A 198 -8.95 6.24 -23.36
N SER A 199 -7.63 6.48 -23.40
CA SER A 199 -6.66 5.92 -22.45
C SER A 199 -6.73 6.51 -21.03
N VAL A 200 -7.66 7.42 -20.76
CA VAL A 200 -7.95 7.93 -19.39
C VAL A 200 -9.28 7.35 -18.87
N ARG A 201 -10.23 7.06 -19.75
CA ARG A 201 -11.62 6.73 -19.36
C ARG A 201 -12.06 5.29 -19.69
N LYS A 202 -11.21 4.50 -20.36
CA LYS A 202 -11.44 3.08 -20.69
C LYS A 202 -10.41 2.14 -20.05
N GLU A 203 -9.33 2.67 -19.50
CA GLU A 203 -8.36 1.91 -18.73
C GLU A 203 -8.92 1.62 -17.32
N ASP A 204 -8.56 0.45 -16.77
CA ASP A 204 -8.82 0.13 -15.36
C ASP A 204 -8.08 1.11 -14.43
N ASP A 205 -6.91 1.60 -14.87
CA ASP A 205 -6.12 2.62 -14.20
C ASP A 205 -6.04 3.92 -15.04
N PRO A 206 -6.81 4.97 -14.69
CA PRO A 206 -6.83 6.23 -15.44
C PRO A 206 -5.53 7.04 -15.34
N LEU A 207 -4.60 6.66 -14.46
CA LEU A 207 -3.31 7.32 -14.27
C LEU A 207 -2.18 6.69 -15.10
N ALA A 208 -2.43 5.56 -15.75
CA ALA A 208 -1.43 4.84 -16.56
C ALA A 208 -0.80 5.74 -17.64
N VAL A 209 -1.59 6.61 -18.29
CA VAL A 209 -1.11 7.61 -19.26
C VAL A 209 -0.08 8.57 -18.64
N ALA A 210 -0.35 9.08 -17.44
CA ALA A 210 0.52 10.06 -16.78
C ALA A 210 1.83 9.40 -16.33
N ARG A 211 1.76 8.21 -15.71
CA ARG A 211 2.94 7.43 -15.29
C ARG A 211 3.83 7.02 -16.47
N ALA A 212 3.24 6.76 -17.64
CA ALA A 212 3.98 6.45 -18.86
C ALA A 212 4.56 7.68 -19.59
N GLY A 213 4.33 8.91 -19.09
CA GLY A 213 4.74 10.14 -19.78
C GLY A 213 4.08 10.33 -21.16
N ALA A 214 2.95 9.66 -21.39
CA ALA A 214 2.39 9.43 -22.73
C ALA A 214 1.54 10.59 -23.27
N ALA A 215 1.18 11.56 -22.43
CA ALA A 215 0.42 12.74 -22.81
C ALA A 215 0.91 13.99 -22.06
N ASP A 216 0.72 15.15 -22.68
CA ASP A 216 0.98 16.47 -22.07
C ASP A 216 -0.24 17.00 -21.30
N LEU A 217 -1.44 16.47 -21.57
CA LEU A 217 -2.69 16.85 -20.91
C LEU A 217 -3.73 15.72 -20.93
N LEU A 218 -4.68 15.76 -20.00
CA LEU A 218 -5.79 14.79 -19.91
C LEU A 218 -7.12 15.38 -20.35
N VAL A 219 -7.90 14.60 -21.11
CA VAL A 219 -9.30 14.89 -21.41
C VAL A 219 -10.19 14.15 -20.42
N VAL A 220 -10.85 14.89 -19.54
CA VAL A 220 -11.64 14.32 -18.43
C VAL A 220 -13.14 14.53 -18.62
N LYS A 221 -13.94 13.50 -18.31
CA LYS A 221 -15.39 13.46 -18.51
C LYS A 221 -16.06 12.89 -17.26
N ALA A 222 -16.92 13.66 -16.62
CA ALA A 222 -17.47 13.31 -15.30
C ALA A 222 -18.23 11.96 -15.28
N ALA A 223 -18.98 11.66 -16.34
CA ALA A 223 -19.79 10.43 -16.40
C ALA A 223 -18.95 9.13 -16.48
N PRO A 224 -18.08 8.91 -17.49
CA PRO A 224 -17.27 7.70 -17.54
C PRO A 224 -16.19 7.64 -16.44
N LEU A 225 -15.79 8.77 -15.84
CA LEU A 225 -14.88 8.79 -14.69
C LEU A 225 -15.58 8.57 -13.34
N GLY A 226 -16.90 8.31 -13.30
CA GLY A 226 -17.57 7.89 -12.08
C GLY A 226 -18.02 8.99 -11.12
N GLY A 227 -18.05 10.25 -11.57
CA GLY A 227 -18.51 11.40 -10.80
C GLY A 227 -17.58 12.61 -10.90
N VAL A 228 -18.08 13.78 -10.48
CA VAL A 228 -17.30 15.02 -10.51
C VAL A 228 -16.17 14.96 -9.49
N ARG A 229 -16.44 14.40 -8.31
CA ARG A 229 -15.45 14.19 -7.26
C ARG A 229 -14.29 13.31 -7.73
N ARG A 230 -14.59 12.11 -8.27
CA ARG A 230 -13.56 11.20 -8.81
C ARG A 230 -12.80 11.79 -10.00
N ALA A 231 -13.44 12.57 -10.86
CA ALA A 231 -12.74 13.22 -11.97
C ALA A 231 -11.76 14.31 -11.50
N LEU A 232 -12.07 15.06 -10.43
CA LEU A 232 -11.11 16.00 -9.81
C LEU A 232 -9.92 15.26 -9.19
N ASP A 233 -10.18 14.14 -8.52
CA ASP A 233 -9.19 13.27 -7.88
C ASP A 233 -8.20 12.69 -8.90
N VAL A 234 -8.70 12.15 -10.02
CA VAL A 234 -7.87 11.69 -11.15
C VAL A 234 -6.99 12.80 -11.72
N VAL A 235 -7.51 14.03 -11.87
CA VAL A 235 -6.69 15.17 -12.34
C VAL A 235 -5.61 15.55 -11.33
N ALA A 236 -5.94 15.58 -10.05
CA ALA A 236 -4.98 15.90 -8.99
C ALA A 236 -3.85 14.86 -8.92
N GLN A 237 -4.18 13.57 -8.95
CA GLN A 237 -3.22 12.47 -8.91
C GLN A 237 -2.36 12.37 -10.19
N ALA A 238 -2.91 12.73 -11.35
CA ALA A 238 -2.15 12.69 -12.61
C ALA A 238 -1.08 13.78 -12.74
N GLY A 239 -1.21 14.90 -12.01
CA GLY A 239 -0.27 16.02 -12.10
C GLY A 239 -0.19 16.73 -13.47
N LEU A 240 -1.08 16.40 -14.40
CA LEU A 240 -1.13 16.95 -15.76
C LEU A 240 -2.25 17.99 -15.91
N PRO A 241 -2.07 19.01 -16.78
CA PRO A 241 -3.15 19.90 -17.21
C PRO A 241 -4.37 19.10 -17.69
N ALA A 242 -5.57 19.55 -17.35
CA ALA A 242 -6.81 18.87 -17.71
C ALA A 242 -7.76 19.76 -18.49
N VAL A 243 -8.45 19.16 -19.47
CA VAL A 243 -9.54 19.78 -20.23
C VAL A 243 -10.81 18.95 -20.05
N VAL A 244 -11.87 19.61 -19.56
CA VAL A 244 -13.15 18.94 -19.34
C VAL A 244 -13.89 18.79 -20.65
N SER A 245 -14.47 17.61 -20.88
CA SER A 245 -15.26 17.30 -22.06
C SER A 245 -16.58 16.63 -21.67
N SER A 246 -17.55 16.63 -22.57
CA SER A 246 -18.83 15.92 -22.40
C SER A 246 -18.78 14.55 -23.08
N ALA A 247 -19.72 13.69 -22.73
CA ALA A 247 -19.89 12.37 -23.30
C ALA A 247 -21.21 12.27 -24.10
N LEU A 248 -21.57 13.37 -24.78
CA LEU A 248 -22.85 13.60 -25.48
C LEU A 248 -24.05 13.59 -24.52
N ASP A 249 -23.98 14.39 -23.48
CA ASP A 249 -24.97 14.41 -22.40
C ASP A 249 -26.11 15.40 -22.66
N THR A 250 -27.27 15.22 -22.02
CA THR A 250 -28.32 16.25 -21.96
C THR A 250 -27.85 17.43 -21.10
N SER A 251 -28.66 18.49 -20.95
CA SER A 251 -28.31 19.57 -20.03
C SER A 251 -28.10 19.09 -18.57
N VAL A 252 -28.65 17.95 -18.15
CA VAL A 252 -28.40 17.37 -16.82
C VAL A 252 -26.96 16.88 -16.67
N GLY A 253 -26.45 16.07 -17.61
CA GLY A 253 -25.05 15.64 -17.59
C GLY A 253 -24.06 16.76 -17.92
N ILE A 254 -24.44 17.72 -18.79
CA ILE A 254 -23.63 18.94 -18.99
C ILE A 254 -23.49 19.74 -17.69
N ARG A 255 -24.50 19.78 -16.81
CA ARG A 255 -24.36 20.42 -15.49
C ARG A 255 -23.31 19.74 -14.59
N ALA A 256 -23.12 18.42 -14.71
CA ALA A 256 -22.01 17.72 -14.03
C ALA A 256 -20.65 18.08 -14.68
N GLY A 257 -20.57 18.15 -16.01
CA GLY A 257 -19.38 18.63 -16.72
C GLY A 257 -19.01 20.08 -16.35
N LEU A 258 -19.99 20.98 -16.24
CA LEU A 258 -19.79 22.35 -15.78
C LEU A 258 -19.33 22.41 -14.32
N ALA A 259 -19.83 21.53 -13.45
CA ALA A 259 -19.37 21.46 -12.06
C ALA A 259 -17.89 21.05 -11.97
N LEU A 260 -17.48 20.04 -12.76
CA LEU A 260 -16.09 19.62 -12.86
C LEU A 260 -15.19 20.76 -13.36
N ALA A 261 -15.57 21.43 -14.45
CA ALA A 261 -14.84 22.57 -14.99
C ALA A 261 -14.83 23.77 -14.02
N ALA A 262 -15.87 23.95 -13.23
CA ALA A 262 -15.95 25.01 -12.23
C ALA A 262 -15.07 24.74 -11.00
N ALA A 263 -14.87 23.46 -10.61
CA ALA A 263 -14.13 23.08 -9.42
C ALA A 263 -12.60 22.92 -9.63
N LEU A 264 -12.16 22.64 -10.87
CA LEU A 264 -10.74 22.54 -11.21
C LEU A 264 -9.94 23.80 -10.83
N PRO A 265 -8.67 23.70 -10.39
CA PRO A 265 -7.87 24.87 -10.03
C PRO A 265 -7.79 25.90 -11.15
N GLU A 266 -7.58 25.43 -12.38
CA GLU A 266 -7.44 26.23 -13.60
C GLU A 266 -8.15 25.57 -14.80
N LEU A 267 -8.31 26.33 -15.88
CA LEU A 267 -8.84 25.87 -17.17
C LEU A 267 -7.99 26.46 -18.31
N PRO A 268 -6.80 25.89 -18.59
CA PRO A 268 -5.91 26.39 -19.63
C PRO A 268 -6.50 26.27 -21.04
N TYR A 269 -7.42 25.32 -21.25
CA TYR A 269 -8.08 25.06 -22.53
C TYR A 269 -9.61 25.18 -22.40
N ALA A 270 -10.27 25.59 -23.48
CA ALA A 270 -11.74 25.65 -23.53
C ALA A 270 -12.35 24.25 -23.41
N CYS A 271 -13.48 24.10 -22.71
CA CYS A 271 -14.08 22.80 -22.38
C CYS A 271 -15.00 22.25 -23.50
N GLY A 272 -15.00 20.93 -23.68
CA GLY A 272 -15.82 20.14 -24.60
C GLY A 272 -17.30 20.00 -24.22
N LEU A 273 -17.91 21.03 -23.64
CA LEU A 273 -19.25 20.98 -23.05
C LEU A 273 -20.37 21.52 -23.96
N GLY A 274 -20.05 22.06 -25.14
CA GLY A 274 -21.02 22.63 -26.08
C GLY A 274 -21.89 21.62 -26.86
N THR A 275 -22.03 20.38 -26.41
CA THR A 275 -22.63 19.28 -27.20
C THR A 275 -24.16 19.22 -27.19
N VAL A 276 -24.85 19.88 -26.25
CA VAL A 276 -26.32 20.07 -26.28
C VAL A 276 -26.79 20.76 -27.58
N SER A 277 -25.92 21.56 -28.21
CA SER A 277 -26.19 22.15 -29.53
C SER A 277 -26.38 21.12 -30.64
N LEU A 278 -25.82 19.90 -30.49
CA LEU A 278 -26.01 18.78 -31.43
C LEU A 278 -27.39 18.12 -31.31
N MET A 279 -28.13 18.36 -30.22
CA MET A 279 -29.46 17.80 -30.00
C MET A 279 -30.56 18.71 -30.56
N ARG A 280 -31.62 18.10 -31.13
CA ARG A 280 -32.79 18.82 -31.64
C ARG A 280 -33.70 19.27 -30.50
N ALA A 281 -33.82 18.45 -29.46
CA ALA A 281 -34.56 18.72 -28.22
C ALA A 281 -33.67 18.50 -27.00
N ASP A 282 -34.14 18.90 -25.82
CA ASP A 282 -33.50 18.75 -24.51
C ASP A 282 -34.60 18.71 -23.43
N VAL A 283 -34.25 18.36 -22.18
CA VAL A 283 -35.21 18.23 -21.08
C VAL A 283 -35.43 19.51 -20.27
N LEU A 284 -34.72 20.60 -20.57
CA LEU A 284 -34.90 21.93 -19.94
C LEU A 284 -35.65 22.87 -20.89
N ARG A 285 -36.50 23.77 -20.35
CA ARG A 285 -37.07 24.91 -21.11
C ARG A 285 -35.99 25.83 -21.66
N GLU A 286 -34.92 26.01 -20.90
CA GLU A 286 -33.72 26.77 -21.27
C GLU A 286 -32.51 25.84 -21.25
N PRO A 287 -32.17 25.19 -22.38
CA PRO A 287 -31.03 24.28 -22.48
C PRO A 287 -29.68 24.96 -22.19
N LEU A 288 -28.70 24.20 -21.70
CA LEU A 288 -27.31 24.64 -21.52
C LEU A 288 -26.57 24.69 -22.87
N ARG A 289 -27.00 25.61 -23.74
CA ARG A 289 -26.36 25.92 -25.02
C ARG A 289 -25.32 27.04 -24.84
N PRO A 290 -24.12 26.95 -25.45
CA PRO A 290 -23.13 28.02 -25.38
C PRO A 290 -23.64 29.33 -25.94
N VAL A 291 -23.21 30.44 -25.33
CA VAL A 291 -23.39 31.81 -25.82
C VAL A 291 -22.02 32.48 -25.85
N ASP A 292 -21.62 33.01 -26.99
CA ASP A 292 -20.31 33.66 -27.22
C ASP A 292 -19.09 32.87 -26.72
N GLY A 293 -19.10 31.55 -26.95
CA GLY A 293 -18.02 30.65 -26.53
C GLY A 293 -17.97 30.35 -25.03
N MET A 294 -19.02 30.69 -24.28
CA MET A 294 -19.12 30.47 -22.83
C MET A 294 -20.37 29.66 -22.46
N LEU A 295 -20.29 28.93 -21.35
CA LEU A 295 -21.44 28.41 -20.60
C LEU A 295 -21.45 28.98 -19.18
N GLU A 296 -22.63 29.30 -18.67
CA GLU A 296 -22.80 29.75 -17.29
C GLU A 296 -23.23 28.59 -16.39
N LEU A 297 -22.61 28.50 -15.22
CA LEU A 297 -22.93 27.51 -14.20
C LEU A 297 -24.26 27.87 -13.52
N ARG A 298 -25.33 27.19 -13.94
CA ARG A 298 -26.66 27.26 -13.33
C ARG A 298 -27.26 25.86 -13.24
N ASP A 299 -28.19 25.63 -12.33
CA ASP A 299 -28.77 24.30 -12.14
C ASP A 299 -29.62 23.84 -13.32
N ALA A 300 -29.54 22.53 -13.60
CA ALA A 300 -30.25 21.87 -14.67
C ALA A 300 -31.44 21.09 -14.08
N VAL A 301 -32.57 21.77 -13.93
CA VAL A 301 -33.83 21.18 -13.49
C VAL A 301 -34.67 20.82 -14.73
N PRO A 302 -34.90 19.53 -15.02
CA PRO A 302 -35.79 19.10 -16.09
C PRO A 302 -37.22 19.60 -15.92
N ASP A 303 -37.84 19.98 -17.03
CA ASP A 303 -39.23 20.38 -17.08
C ASP A 303 -40.15 19.15 -17.15
N PRO A 304 -41.23 19.06 -16.33
CA PRO A 304 -42.13 17.92 -16.33
C PRO A 304 -42.82 17.63 -17.68
N GLU A 305 -43.14 18.66 -18.47
CA GLU A 305 -43.80 18.50 -19.78
C GLU A 305 -42.81 17.96 -20.82
N LEU A 306 -41.57 18.46 -20.81
CA LEU A 306 -40.49 17.96 -21.69
C LEU A 306 -40.04 16.55 -21.29
N LEU A 307 -39.93 16.25 -20.00
CA LEU A 307 -39.68 14.89 -19.50
C LEU A 307 -40.74 13.91 -19.98
N ALA A 308 -42.02 14.28 -19.92
CA ALA A 308 -43.13 13.45 -20.38
C ALA A 308 -43.16 13.32 -21.91
N GLY A 309 -42.95 14.41 -22.64
CA GLY A 309 -42.98 14.44 -24.11
C GLY A 309 -41.81 13.69 -24.78
N HIS A 310 -40.68 13.56 -24.10
CA HIS A 310 -39.52 12.79 -24.57
C HIS A 310 -39.38 11.41 -23.91
N ALA A 311 -40.36 10.99 -23.10
CA ALA A 311 -40.27 9.75 -22.35
C ALA A 311 -40.37 8.51 -23.25
N VAL A 312 -39.53 7.50 -23.00
CA VAL A 312 -39.57 6.24 -23.77
C VAL A 312 -40.90 5.48 -23.50
N PRO A 313 -41.55 4.91 -24.53
CA PRO A 313 -42.78 4.13 -24.39
C PRO A 313 -42.74 3.00 -23.34
N ALA A 314 -43.89 2.75 -22.69
CA ALA A 314 -43.98 1.91 -21.50
C ALA A 314 -43.74 0.40 -21.75
N ASP A 315 -43.91 -0.07 -22.98
CA ASP A 315 -43.54 -1.41 -23.41
C ASP A 315 -42.01 -1.62 -23.37
N ARG A 316 -41.25 -0.66 -23.92
CA ARG A 316 -39.77 -0.65 -23.84
C ARG A 316 -39.23 -0.50 -22.42
N ARG A 317 -40.00 0.08 -21.49
CA ARG A 317 -39.65 0.10 -20.05
C ARG A 317 -39.76 -1.28 -19.37
N ARG A 318 -40.51 -2.24 -19.95
CA ARG A 318 -40.68 -3.59 -19.40
C ARG A 318 -39.78 -4.65 -20.04
N THR A 319 -39.40 -4.51 -21.31
CA THR A 319 -38.56 -5.50 -22.01
C THR A 319 -37.15 -5.61 -21.43
N SER A 320 -36.59 -4.50 -20.94
CA SER A 320 -35.28 -4.45 -20.29
C SER A 320 -35.17 -5.28 -19.00
N ALA A 321 -36.30 -5.59 -18.33
CA ALA A 321 -36.33 -6.33 -17.07
C ALA A 321 -36.54 -7.85 -17.22
N ARG A 322 -36.70 -8.37 -18.46
CA ARG A 322 -37.06 -9.79 -18.70
C ARG A 322 -36.08 -10.56 -19.61
N SER A 323 -35.08 -9.93 -20.22
CA SER A 323 -34.29 -10.52 -21.31
C SER A 323 -33.04 -11.33 -20.90
N ARG A 324 -32.62 -11.34 -19.62
CA ARG A 324 -31.46 -12.14 -19.13
C ARG A 324 -31.76 -13.08 -17.94
N SER A 325 -32.96 -13.65 -17.84
CA SER A 325 -33.27 -14.71 -16.85
C SER A 325 -33.18 -16.14 -17.41
N ARG A 326 -32.41 -16.36 -18.49
CA ARG A 326 -32.30 -17.66 -19.19
C ARG A 326 -30.87 -18.05 -19.61
N SER A 327 -29.82 -17.41 -19.09
CA SER A 327 -28.43 -17.71 -19.47
C SER A 327 -27.42 -17.62 -18.31
N THR A 328 -27.82 -18.02 -17.11
CA THR A 328 -26.92 -18.36 -15.99
C THR A 328 -27.57 -19.46 -15.14
N GLY A 329 -27.32 -20.72 -15.49
CA GLY A 329 -27.72 -21.86 -14.67
C GLY A 329 -26.59 -22.24 -13.72
N SER A 330 -26.88 -22.33 -12.42
CA SER A 330 -25.96 -22.90 -11.42
C SER A 330 -25.68 -24.38 -11.71
N PRO A 331 -24.47 -24.89 -11.42
CA PRO A 331 -24.21 -26.32 -11.31
C PRO A 331 -24.31 -26.77 -9.84
N SER A 332 -25.37 -27.51 -9.50
CA SER A 332 -25.44 -28.40 -8.33
C SER A 332 -25.50 -29.85 -8.81
N CYS A 333 -24.96 -30.79 -8.04
CA CYS A 333 -24.64 -32.13 -8.55
C CYS A 333 -25.79 -33.16 -8.51
N SER A 334 -26.09 -33.79 -9.67
CA SER A 334 -26.57 -35.18 -9.87
C SER A 334 -27.99 -35.64 -9.42
N PRO A 335 -28.57 -36.75 -9.98
CA PRO A 335 -28.38 -37.39 -11.31
C PRO A 335 -29.66 -37.96 -12.04
N TRP A 336 -29.70 -37.87 -13.39
CA TRP A 336 -30.34 -38.81 -14.39
C TRP A 336 -31.89 -39.08 -14.37
N PRO A 337 -32.56 -39.58 -15.46
CA PRO A 337 -32.21 -39.68 -16.90
C PRO A 337 -33.32 -39.41 -17.98
N ARG A 338 -32.90 -39.13 -19.24
CA ARG A 338 -33.61 -39.33 -20.56
C ARG A 338 -34.88 -38.46 -20.81
N THR A 339 -35.33 -38.14 -22.06
CA THR A 339 -35.17 -38.73 -23.41
C THR A 339 -35.20 -37.70 -24.57
N GLN A 340 -34.47 -38.01 -25.65
CA GLN A 340 -34.67 -37.72 -27.10
C GLN A 340 -35.64 -36.64 -27.63
N ALA A 341 -35.16 -35.80 -28.58
CA ALA A 341 -35.76 -35.61 -29.94
C ALA A 341 -34.81 -34.86 -30.91
N ARG A 342 -35.05 -34.93 -32.23
CA ARG A 342 -34.13 -34.52 -33.32
C ARG A 342 -34.56 -33.24 -34.09
N ALA A 343 -33.54 -32.46 -34.50
CA ALA A 343 -33.31 -31.81 -35.80
C ALA A 343 -34.43 -31.12 -36.63
N ALA A 344 -34.15 -29.87 -37.09
CA ALA A 344 -34.29 -29.41 -38.49
C ALA A 344 -33.53 -28.07 -38.71
N ARG A 345 -33.36 -27.62 -39.97
CA ARG A 345 -32.41 -26.55 -40.37
C ARG A 345 -33.06 -25.27 -40.93
N HIS A 346 -32.28 -24.18 -40.83
CA HIS A 346 -32.09 -23.07 -41.78
C HIS A 346 -33.03 -21.84 -41.90
N THR A 347 -32.33 -20.72 -42.14
CA THR A 347 -32.71 -19.46 -42.82
C THR A 347 -33.82 -18.58 -42.24
N SER A 348 -33.43 -17.47 -41.60
CA SER A 348 -33.35 -16.16 -42.26
C SER A 348 -32.80 -15.07 -41.32
N SER A 349 -32.27 -13.99 -41.90
CA SER A 349 -31.64 -12.87 -41.20
C SER A 349 -32.63 -11.75 -40.85
N GLN A 350 -32.70 -11.39 -39.56
CA GLN A 350 -33.17 -10.06 -39.12
C GLN A 350 -32.34 -9.58 -37.91
N PRO A 351 -32.11 -8.26 -37.75
CA PRO A 351 -31.26 -7.73 -36.69
C PRO A 351 -31.97 -7.82 -35.32
N SER A 352 -31.23 -8.30 -34.30
CA SER A 352 -31.73 -8.40 -32.93
C SER A 352 -31.95 -7.02 -32.30
N SER A 353 -33.01 -6.91 -31.49
CA SER A 353 -33.49 -5.66 -30.92
C SER A 353 -32.65 -5.13 -29.75
N MET A 354 -32.39 -3.82 -29.77
CA MET A 354 -31.87 -3.06 -28.62
C MET A 354 -32.91 -3.01 -27.48
N SER A 355 -32.49 -3.33 -26.24
CA SER A 355 -32.86 -2.65 -24.96
C SER A 355 -32.56 -3.54 -23.74
N GLY A 356 -31.75 -3.03 -22.79
CA GLY A 356 -31.26 -3.80 -21.64
C GLY A 356 -31.02 -3.01 -20.33
N TRP A 357 -31.54 -1.79 -20.23
CA TRP A 357 -31.23 -0.80 -19.19
C TRP A 357 -31.40 -1.24 -17.71
N ALA A 358 -32.12 -2.34 -17.42
CA ALA A 358 -32.36 -2.79 -16.04
C ALA A 358 -31.28 -3.75 -15.51
N ALA A 359 -30.37 -4.25 -16.35
CA ALA A 359 -29.28 -5.14 -15.94
C ALA A 359 -28.24 -4.43 -15.04
N PRO A 360 -27.60 -3.31 -15.42
CA PRO A 360 -26.52 -2.74 -14.61
C PRO A 360 -27.02 -2.21 -13.25
N ILE A 361 -28.24 -1.62 -13.23
CA ILE A 361 -28.87 -1.13 -11.99
C ILE A 361 -29.17 -2.30 -11.02
N ARG A 362 -29.56 -3.47 -11.53
CA ARG A 362 -29.82 -4.67 -10.69
C ARG A 362 -28.56 -5.42 -10.29
N VAL A 363 -27.60 -5.60 -11.19
CA VAL A 363 -26.33 -6.29 -10.91
C VAL A 363 -25.57 -5.56 -9.79
N TRP A 364 -25.58 -4.23 -9.79
CA TRP A 364 -24.92 -3.44 -8.74
C TRP A 364 -25.66 -3.46 -7.39
N ALA A 365 -26.99 -3.52 -7.40
CA ALA A 365 -27.80 -3.59 -6.18
C ALA A 365 -27.80 -4.98 -5.50
N VAL A 366 -27.65 -6.07 -6.26
CA VAL A 366 -27.57 -7.43 -5.68
C VAL A 366 -26.30 -7.62 -4.84
N CYS A 367 -25.25 -6.85 -5.09
CA CYS A 367 -24.01 -6.87 -4.31
C CYS A 367 -24.07 -6.09 -2.97
N SER A 368 -25.22 -5.50 -2.59
CA SER A 368 -25.25 -4.49 -1.50
C SER A 368 -26.37 -4.62 -0.44
N GLY A 369 -27.02 -5.77 -0.27
CA GLY A 369 -27.92 -5.92 0.89
C GLY A 369 -28.55 -7.28 1.18
N SER A 370 -28.41 -7.74 2.42
CA SER A 370 -29.30 -8.72 3.05
C SER A 370 -29.27 -8.61 4.59
N SER A 371 -30.10 -7.73 5.14
CA SER A 371 -30.53 -7.79 6.55
C SER A 371 -31.86 -7.08 6.74
N HIS A 372 -32.94 -7.84 6.88
CA HIS A 372 -34.25 -7.33 7.28
C HIS A 372 -34.28 -7.12 8.81
N VAL A 373 -34.54 -5.90 9.27
CA VAL A 373 -34.96 -5.62 10.64
C VAL A 373 -36.36 -5.01 10.60
N LYS A 374 -37.27 -5.54 11.43
CA LYS A 374 -38.67 -5.11 11.48
C LYS A 374 -38.80 -3.81 12.25
N GLU A 375 -39.27 -2.74 11.61
CA GLU A 375 -39.75 -1.56 12.32
C GLU A 375 -40.98 -1.88 13.17
N LYS A 376 -40.99 -1.34 14.40
CA LYS A 376 -42.21 -1.17 15.19
C LYS A 376 -42.59 0.31 15.19
N THR A 377 -43.86 0.56 14.87
CA THR A 377 -44.46 1.89 14.85
C THR A 377 -44.54 2.51 16.24
N ALA A 378 -44.25 3.81 16.33
CA ALA A 378 -44.65 4.67 17.45
C ALA A 378 -45.03 6.06 16.91
N THR A 379 -46.30 6.42 17.04
CA THR A 379 -46.87 7.67 16.50
C THR A 379 -46.75 8.83 17.48
N GLY A 380 -46.13 9.91 17.01
CA GLY A 380 -46.60 11.29 17.19
C GLY A 380 -46.45 11.99 18.54
N LEU A 381 -45.85 13.18 18.52
CA LEU A 381 -46.37 14.35 19.23
C LEU A 381 -45.85 15.65 18.61
N GLN A 382 -46.75 16.60 18.37
CA GLN A 382 -46.43 17.94 17.85
C GLN A 382 -46.05 18.89 18.99
N GLY A 383 -45.05 19.74 18.78
CA GLY A 383 -44.68 20.82 19.71
C GLY A 383 -44.19 22.05 18.96
N ARG A 384 -45.00 23.12 18.93
CA ARG A 384 -44.63 24.42 18.33
C ARG A 384 -43.81 25.26 19.33
N MET A 385 -42.78 25.98 18.85
CA MET A 385 -42.67 27.45 19.03
C MET A 385 -41.56 28.05 18.17
N GLY A 386 -41.71 29.33 17.80
CA GLY A 386 -40.89 29.99 16.78
C GLY A 386 -39.70 30.82 17.32
N PRO A 387 -38.92 31.46 16.42
CA PRO A 387 -37.65 32.11 16.77
C PRO A 387 -37.79 33.58 17.17
N ARG A 388 -36.83 34.07 17.96
CA ARG A 388 -36.45 35.50 18.01
C ARG A 388 -34.93 35.66 18.06
N PRO A 389 -34.35 36.65 17.35
CA PRO A 389 -32.89 36.85 17.26
C PRO A 389 -32.37 37.84 18.30
N VAL A 390 -31.06 37.78 18.59
CA VAL A 390 -30.31 38.87 19.23
C VAL A 390 -28.99 39.09 18.49
N THR A 391 -28.71 40.35 18.19
CA THR A 391 -27.51 40.83 17.49
C THR A 391 -26.33 41.02 18.46
N ALA A 392 -25.10 40.85 17.97
CA ALA A 392 -23.88 41.26 18.67
C ALA A 392 -23.16 42.38 17.89
N ARG A 393 -22.70 43.41 18.62
CA ARG A 393 -21.91 44.54 18.10
C ARG A 393 -20.43 44.35 18.43
N SER A 394 -19.56 44.87 17.57
CA SER A 394 -18.15 45.17 17.91
C SER A 394 -18.06 46.24 19.00
N PRO A 395 -16.91 46.31 19.69
CA PRO A 395 -16.22 47.60 19.80
C PRO A 395 -14.72 47.49 19.46
N ALA A 396 -14.05 48.64 19.37
CA ALA A 396 -12.65 48.74 18.98
C ALA A 396 -11.85 49.72 19.88
N VAL A 397 -10.53 49.72 19.70
CA VAL A 397 -9.55 50.75 20.08
C VAL A 397 -9.14 50.84 21.57
N ARG A 398 -7.82 50.70 21.83
CA ARG A 398 -6.99 51.77 22.44
C ARG A 398 -5.48 51.56 22.25
N THR A 399 -4.75 52.68 22.32
CA THR A 399 -3.36 52.91 21.89
C THR A 399 -2.46 53.33 23.06
N ALA A 400 -1.14 53.15 22.94
CA ALA A 400 -0.12 53.93 23.66
C ALA A 400 1.28 53.81 23.01
N ALA A 401 2.08 54.89 23.09
CA ALA A 401 3.53 54.99 22.80
C ALA A 401 4.16 55.97 23.82
N PRO A 402 5.50 55.99 24.04
CA PRO A 402 6.41 56.94 23.33
C PRO A 402 7.85 56.37 23.06
N GLY A 403 8.60 56.77 22.01
CA GLY A 403 9.57 57.90 21.97
C GLY A 403 11.04 57.43 22.17
N ALA A 404 12.14 58.02 21.64
CA ALA A 404 12.37 59.17 20.75
C ALA A 404 13.71 59.01 19.91
N SER A 405 14.48 60.07 19.63
CA SER A 405 15.72 60.09 18.78
C SER A 405 16.91 60.86 19.48
N PRO A 406 18.03 61.37 18.87
CA PRO A 406 18.30 61.82 17.47
C PRO A 406 19.73 61.66 16.84
N GLY A 407 19.86 62.05 15.57
CA GLY A 407 21.09 62.53 14.89
C GLY A 407 21.59 61.67 13.71
N GLY A 408 21.97 62.18 12.54
CA GLY A 408 21.89 63.54 11.97
C GLY A 408 22.82 63.71 10.76
N GLY A 409 22.44 64.49 9.73
CA GLY A 409 23.32 64.89 8.62
C GLY A 409 22.74 64.65 7.20
N ALA A 410 22.58 65.72 6.42
CA ALA A 410 22.12 65.72 5.02
C ALA A 410 23.10 66.51 4.14
N VAL A 411 23.08 66.36 2.80
CA VAL A 411 23.29 67.44 1.79
C VAL A 411 22.70 67.02 0.41
N ALA A 412 21.95 67.97 -0.19
CA ALA A 412 21.54 68.28 -1.58
C ALA A 412 22.23 67.66 -2.83
N GLU A 413 21.79 67.84 -4.11
CA GLU A 413 20.51 68.19 -4.82
C GLU A 413 20.71 67.98 -6.36
N HIS A 414 19.61 67.80 -7.12
CA HIS A 414 19.28 68.01 -8.57
C HIS A 414 20.31 68.58 -9.64
N PRO A 415 19.97 68.67 -10.96
CA PRO A 415 19.34 67.74 -11.94
C PRO A 415 20.00 67.69 -13.37
N PHE A 416 19.50 66.79 -14.25
CA PHE A 416 19.43 66.71 -15.76
C PHE A 416 19.99 67.82 -16.72
N PRO A 417 20.11 67.61 -18.07
CA PRO A 417 20.21 66.39 -18.94
C PRO A 417 21.27 66.48 -20.09
N ASP A 418 21.41 65.47 -20.98
CA ASP A 418 21.01 65.48 -22.43
C ASP A 418 21.58 64.27 -23.23
N ARG A 419 21.19 64.13 -24.51
CA ARG A 419 21.09 62.88 -25.29
C ARG A 419 22.30 62.49 -26.16
N GLY A 420 22.44 61.17 -26.40
CA GLY A 420 23.31 60.57 -27.44
C GLY A 420 22.72 59.24 -27.98
N PRO A 421 23.01 58.82 -29.23
CA PRO A 421 22.15 57.93 -30.04
C PRO A 421 22.43 56.41 -29.88
N PRO A 422 21.60 55.51 -30.46
CA PRO A 422 21.39 54.16 -29.93
C PRO A 422 22.44 53.12 -30.38
N ARG A 423 22.65 52.10 -29.53
CA ARG A 423 23.37 50.87 -29.87
C ARG A 423 22.53 49.63 -29.60
N ALA A 424 22.70 48.63 -30.45
CA ALA A 424 21.97 47.37 -30.45
C ALA A 424 22.23 46.52 -29.18
N PRO A 425 21.26 45.68 -28.75
CA PRO A 425 21.43 44.82 -27.59
C PRO A 425 22.46 43.71 -27.87
N SER A 426 23.43 43.58 -26.96
CA SER A 426 24.31 42.41 -26.84
C SER A 426 23.57 41.29 -26.09
N PRO A 427 23.94 40.00 -26.28
CA PRO A 427 23.11 38.88 -25.82
C PRO A 427 22.96 38.81 -24.30
N GLY A 428 21.72 38.59 -23.87
CA GLY A 428 21.36 38.47 -22.46
C GLY A 428 21.90 37.19 -21.83
N ARG A 429 22.81 37.40 -20.87
CA ARG A 429 23.12 36.53 -19.71
C ARG A 429 22.10 35.39 -19.50
N ALA A 430 22.52 34.15 -19.76
CA ALA A 430 21.74 32.98 -19.40
C ALA A 430 21.47 32.96 -17.89
N MET A 431 20.20 33.04 -17.51
CA MET A 431 19.78 32.68 -16.15
C MET A 431 19.61 31.18 -16.14
N THR A 432 20.54 30.49 -15.50
CA THR A 432 20.33 29.12 -15.00
C THR A 432 19.32 29.19 -13.85
N ASP A 433 18.04 29.30 -14.19
CA ASP A 433 16.97 29.06 -13.23
C ASP A 433 16.78 27.54 -13.15
N THR A 434 17.62 26.90 -12.35
CA THR A 434 17.38 25.54 -11.87
C THR A 434 16.18 25.59 -10.92
N ALA A 435 14.99 25.68 -11.53
CA ALA A 435 13.72 25.58 -10.86
C ALA A 435 13.77 24.34 -9.94
N LYS A 436 13.68 24.59 -8.63
CA LYS A 436 13.71 23.55 -7.61
C LYS A 436 12.63 22.52 -7.97
N ARG A 437 13.05 21.33 -8.39
CA ARG A 437 12.13 20.19 -8.51
C ARG A 437 11.70 19.84 -7.10
N THR A 438 10.52 20.31 -6.71
CA THR A 438 9.83 19.81 -5.52
C THR A 438 9.67 18.30 -5.71
N VAL A 439 10.33 17.51 -4.87
CA VAL A 439 10.11 16.07 -4.84
C VAL A 439 8.71 15.88 -4.26
N LEU A 440 7.75 15.53 -5.12
CA LEU A 440 6.40 15.20 -4.69
C LEU A 440 6.44 13.90 -3.86
N PRO A 441 5.71 13.82 -2.73
CA PRO A 441 5.50 12.56 -2.04
C PRO A 441 4.86 11.54 -2.99
N LEU A 442 5.30 10.26 -2.94
CA LEU A 442 4.88 9.21 -3.88
C LEU A 442 3.47 8.65 -3.61
N LEU A 443 2.52 9.50 -3.21
CA LEU A 443 1.12 9.14 -2.97
C LEU A 443 0.44 8.60 -4.24
N GLY A 444 0.46 7.27 -4.40
CA GLY A 444 -0.17 6.54 -5.51
C GLY A 444 0.76 5.72 -6.40
N HIS A 445 2.06 5.60 -6.08
CA HIS A 445 3.06 4.95 -6.94
C HIS A 445 3.32 3.45 -6.63
N THR A 446 2.44 2.77 -5.89
CA THR A 446 2.61 1.36 -5.54
C THR A 446 2.04 0.41 -6.60
N ARG A 447 2.79 -0.65 -6.94
CA ARG A 447 2.23 -1.83 -7.62
C ARG A 447 1.56 -2.74 -6.60
N GLY A 448 0.29 -2.46 -6.30
CA GLY A 448 -0.49 -3.21 -5.33
C GLY A 448 -1.50 -2.31 -4.62
N LYS A 449 -2.02 -2.78 -3.48
CA LYS A 449 -2.90 -1.98 -2.60
C LYS A 449 -2.26 -1.63 -1.25
N ARG A 450 -0.96 -1.96 -1.06
CA ARG A 450 -0.16 -1.54 0.10
C ARG A 450 0.02 -0.02 0.09
N SER A 451 0.11 0.61 1.26
CA SER A 451 0.22 2.07 1.34
C SER A 451 1.45 2.57 0.59
N PRO A 452 1.35 3.71 -0.13
CA PRO A 452 2.51 4.39 -0.69
C PRO A 452 3.49 4.90 0.37
N VAL A 453 3.03 5.13 1.61
CA VAL A 453 3.89 5.54 2.72
C VAL A 453 4.73 4.36 3.20
N THR A 454 4.15 3.18 3.50
CA THR A 454 4.95 1.96 3.82
C THR A 454 5.96 1.69 2.74
N CYS A 455 5.52 1.66 1.48
CA CYS A 455 6.42 1.38 0.36
C CYS A 455 7.54 2.43 0.25
N GLN A 456 7.28 3.72 0.42
CA GLN A 456 8.33 4.75 0.38
C GLN A 456 9.27 4.72 1.60
N LEU A 457 8.76 4.40 2.79
CA LEU A 457 9.46 4.61 4.06
C LEU A 457 10.05 3.34 4.70
N LYS A 458 9.39 2.18 4.58
CA LYS A 458 9.90 0.85 4.99
C LYS A 458 10.84 0.29 3.91
N CYS A 459 10.34 0.15 2.67
CA CYS A 459 11.01 -0.63 1.61
C CYS A 459 11.59 0.19 0.43
N GLY A 460 11.83 1.49 0.56
CA GLY A 460 12.47 2.33 -0.48
C GLY A 460 11.79 2.34 -1.86
N SER A 461 10.50 2.02 -1.93
CA SER A 461 9.70 1.78 -3.14
C SER A 461 10.23 0.67 -4.06
N ALA A 462 10.86 -0.37 -3.51
CA ALA A 462 11.43 -1.50 -4.27
C ALA A 462 10.46 -2.11 -5.30
N CYS A 463 9.16 -2.19 -4.97
CA CYS A 463 8.11 -2.72 -5.85
C CYS A 463 7.76 -1.82 -7.06
N ALA A 464 8.27 -0.59 -7.13
CA ALA A 464 8.05 0.37 -8.21
C ALA A 464 9.27 0.54 -9.14
N GLY A 465 10.46 0.14 -8.69
CA GLY A 465 11.69 0.12 -9.49
C GLY A 465 11.80 -1.12 -10.40
N PRO A 466 12.88 -1.21 -11.20
CA PRO A 466 13.32 -2.49 -11.77
C PRO A 466 13.76 -3.44 -10.64
N GLU A 467 13.71 -4.75 -10.91
CA GLU A 467 14.21 -5.77 -10.00
C GLU A 467 15.73 -5.67 -9.80
N CYS A 468 16.21 -5.84 -8.57
CA CYS A 468 17.66 -5.90 -8.32
C CYS A 468 18.21 -7.30 -8.67
N ASN A 469 17.42 -8.37 -8.48
CA ASN A 469 17.80 -9.73 -8.86
C ASN A 469 17.52 -10.01 -10.35
N THR A 470 18.47 -9.60 -11.20
CA THR A 470 18.46 -9.89 -12.65
C THR A 470 19.14 -11.21 -13.02
N SER A 471 19.42 -12.12 -12.08
CA SER A 471 20.19 -13.34 -12.37
C SER A 471 19.43 -14.31 -13.27
N GLY A 472 20.17 -15.14 -14.03
CA GLY A 472 19.59 -16.17 -14.90
C GLY A 472 19.08 -17.42 -14.16
N ASN A 473 19.06 -17.38 -12.82
CA ASN A 473 18.75 -18.54 -11.99
C ASN A 473 17.36 -19.09 -12.23
N GLY A 474 17.29 -20.43 -12.10
CA GLY A 474 16.20 -21.32 -12.47
C GLY A 474 14.90 -20.69 -12.95
N TYR A 475 14.79 -20.45 -14.26
CA TYR A 475 13.49 -20.63 -14.91
C TYR A 475 13.26 -22.14 -15.02
N PHE A 476 12.18 -22.67 -14.43
CA PHE A 476 11.93 -24.12 -14.27
C PHE A 476 12.04 -24.97 -15.56
N ARG A 477 11.95 -24.34 -16.73
CA ARG A 477 12.16 -24.95 -18.06
C ARG A 477 13.44 -25.80 -18.17
N ASP A 478 14.51 -25.45 -17.46
CA ASP A 478 15.79 -26.16 -17.56
C ASP A 478 15.88 -27.40 -16.63
N ILE A 479 15.08 -27.48 -15.57
CA ILE A 479 15.03 -28.66 -14.66
C ILE A 479 14.21 -29.81 -15.28
N ALA A 480 13.18 -29.46 -16.07
CA ALA A 480 12.36 -30.44 -16.81
C ALA A 480 13.17 -31.31 -17.81
N SER A 481 14.34 -30.84 -18.27
CA SER A 481 15.19 -31.57 -19.21
C SER A 481 16.02 -32.70 -18.56
N ALA A 482 16.39 -32.55 -17.28
CA ALA A 482 17.18 -33.52 -16.53
C ALA A 482 16.33 -34.68 -15.97
N ALA A 483 15.09 -34.39 -15.55
CA ALA A 483 14.18 -35.40 -15.01
C ALA A 483 13.72 -36.43 -16.08
N LEU A 484 13.63 -36.01 -17.35
CA LEU A 484 13.20 -36.86 -18.46
C LEU A 484 14.28 -37.84 -18.97
N SER A 485 15.54 -37.69 -18.57
CA SER A 485 16.62 -38.60 -19.01
C SER A 485 16.73 -39.89 -18.18
N ARG A 486 16.15 -39.93 -16.97
CA ARG A 486 16.35 -41.03 -16.01
C ARG A 486 15.19 -42.04 -15.92
N ARG A 487 13.94 -41.67 -16.24
CA ARG A 487 12.79 -42.60 -16.22
C ARG A 487 12.70 -43.54 -17.44
N SER A 488 13.70 -43.54 -18.32
CA SER A 488 13.77 -44.41 -19.51
C SER A 488 14.54 -45.72 -19.28
N ALA A 489 15.04 -45.97 -18.06
CA ALA A 489 15.76 -47.19 -17.69
C ALA A 489 15.21 -47.75 -16.37
N LEU A 490 14.80 -49.03 -16.38
CA LEU A 490 13.91 -49.71 -15.41
C LEU A 490 12.43 -49.30 -15.61
N GLY A 491 11.51 -50.15 -16.07
CA GLY A 491 11.57 -51.60 -16.35
C GLY A 491 10.23 -52.24 -15.94
N LEU A 492 9.50 -52.82 -16.90
CA LEU A 492 8.12 -53.30 -16.69
C LEU A 492 8.01 -54.37 -15.58
N GLY A 493 6.92 -54.34 -14.80
CA GLY A 493 6.67 -55.35 -13.75
C GLY A 493 5.24 -55.42 -13.19
N ALA A 494 4.31 -55.98 -13.97
CA ALA A 494 3.04 -56.61 -13.55
C ALA A 494 2.00 -55.84 -12.70
N ALA A 495 0.79 -55.71 -13.25
CA ALA A 495 -0.42 -55.34 -12.51
C ALA A 495 -1.07 -56.57 -11.83
N ALA A 496 -1.68 -56.37 -10.65
CA ALA A 496 -2.66 -57.29 -10.08
C ALA A 496 -3.71 -56.50 -9.28
N ALA A 497 -4.98 -56.54 -9.71
CA ALA A 497 -6.09 -55.93 -9.00
C ALA A 497 -6.67 -56.91 -7.97
N VAL A 498 -6.99 -56.42 -6.76
CA VAL A 498 -7.82 -57.15 -5.79
C VAL A 498 -8.89 -56.20 -5.23
N THR A 499 -10.15 -56.53 -5.48
CA THR A 499 -11.33 -55.80 -5.01
C THR A 499 -12.01 -56.53 -3.85
N VAL A 500 -11.86 -56.00 -2.63
CA VAL A 500 -12.71 -56.25 -1.45
C VAL A 500 -12.63 -54.97 -0.60
N GLY A 501 -13.67 -54.40 0.01
CA GLY A 501 -15.09 -54.72 0.04
C GLY A 501 -15.69 -53.90 1.19
N VAL A 502 -16.53 -52.91 0.88
CA VAL A 502 -17.00 -51.94 1.90
C VAL A 502 -18.03 -52.59 2.82
N VAL A 503 -17.65 -52.79 4.08
CA VAL A 503 -18.59 -53.07 5.18
C VAL A 503 -18.61 -51.85 6.08
N GLY A 504 -19.77 -51.20 6.18
CA GLY A 504 -19.92 -50.02 7.02
C GLY A 504 -19.88 -50.38 8.50
N ALA A 505 -18.97 -49.73 9.24
CA ALA A 505 -19.06 -49.58 10.68
C ALA A 505 -19.47 -48.15 11.00
N THR A 506 -20.56 -47.98 11.74
CA THR A 506 -20.96 -46.70 12.32
C THR A 506 -19.90 -46.27 13.34
N PRO A 507 -19.44 -45.00 13.37
CA PRO A 507 -18.55 -44.55 14.42
C PRO A 507 -19.31 -44.53 15.75
N GLU A 508 -18.99 -45.47 16.64
CA GLU A 508 -19.36 -45.33 18.04
C GLU A 508 -18.67 -44.09 18.62
N THR A 509 -19.40 -43.40 19.50
CA THR A 509 -18.96 -42.15 20.13
C THR A 509 -17.85 -42.42 21.14
N ALA A 510 -16.59 -42.40 20.66
CA ALA A 510 -15.42 -42.43 21.53
C ALA A 510 -15.43 -41.21 22.47
N GLN A 511 -15.56 -41.48 23.77
CA GLN A 511 -15.72 -40.47 24.81
C GLN A 511 -14.45 -39.61 24.96
N ALA A 512 -14.65 -38.33 25.30
CA ALA A 512 -13.58 -37.41 25.59
C ALA A 512 -12.76 -37.86 26.81
N HIS A 513 -11.50 -38.24 26.59
CA HIS A 513 -10.51 -38.47 27.63
C HIS A 513 -9.30 -37.56 27.40
N GLY A 514 -8.91 -36.83 28.45
CA GLY A 514 -7.73 -35.97 28.44
C GLY A 514 -7.98 -34.52 28.01
N ARG A 515 -8.60 -33.71 28.87
CA ARG A 515 -8.38 -32.25 28.84
C ARG A 515 -6.94 -31.98 29.32
N GLY A 516 -5.99 -32.00 28.39
CA GLY A 516 -4.79 -31.18 28.54
C GLY A 516 -5.24 -29.72 28.69
N ARG A 517 -4.76 -29.01 29.71
CA ARG A 517 -5.08 -27.60 29.91
C ARG A 517 -4.20 -26.80 28.96
N SER A 518 -4.74 -26.39 27.80
CA SER A 518 -4.00 -25.49 26.93
C SER A 518 -3.81 -24.13 27.59
N GLY A 519 -2.66 -23.49 27.37
CA GLY A 519 -2.28 -22.25 28.05
C GLY A 519 -3.19 -21.08 27.66
N LEU A 520 -3.28 -20.83 26.35
CA LEU A 520 -4.15 -19.82 25.74
C LEU A 520 -5.33 -20.48 25.03
N SER A 521 -6.47 -20.56 25.72
CA SER A 521 -7.76 -20.86 25.09
C SER A 521 -8.52 -19.55 24.86
N PHE A 522 -8.92 -19.31 23.62
CA PHE A 522 -9.69 -18.17 23.16
C PHE A 522 -10.75 -18.62 22.14
N ALA A 523 -11.71 -17.74 21.83
CA ALA A 523 -12.52 -17.86 20.62
C ALA A 523 -11.93 -16.90 19.57
N PRO A 524 -11.71 -17.33 18.31
CA PRO A 524 -11.14 -16.45 17.29
C PRO A 524 -11.95 -15.16 17.13
N ILE A 525 -11.28 -14.02 16.95
CA ILE A 525 -11.97 -12.77 16.66
C ILE A 525 -12.55 -12.79 15.24
N ALA A 526 -13.59 -11.99 15.01
CA ALA A 526 -14.04 -11.73 13.64
C ALA A 526 -13.03 -10.81 12.94
N PRO A 527 -12.78 -10.98 11.62
CA PRO A 527 -11.90 -10.10 10.86
C PRO A 527 -12.28 -8.63 11.01
N VAL A 528 -11.30 -7.81 11.41
CA VAL A 528 -11.50 -6.40 11.72
C VAL A 528 -11.30 -5.56 10.45
N PRO A 529 -12.27 -4.75 9.99
CA PRO A 529 -12.08 -3.93 8.80
C PRO A 529 -10.90 -2.97 8.91
N ASN A 530 -10.20 -2.71 7.80
CA ASN A 530 -9.00 -1.87 7.70
C ASN A 530 -9.17 -0.36 8.05
N THR A 531 -10.26 0.02 8.70
CA THR A 531 -10.63 1.39 9.10
C THR A 531 -11.00 1.48 10.58
N VAL A 532 -10.50 0.52 11.38
CA VAL A 532 -10.77 0.44 12.82
C VAL A 532 -9.50 0.78 13.58
N ASP A 533 -9.47 1.96 14.19
CA ASP A 533 -8.42 2.40 15.10
C ASP A 533 -8.66 1.87 16.53
N ASP A 534 -8.50 0.55 16.75
CA ASP A 534 -8.58 -0.11 18.06
C ASP A 534 -7.74 -1.40 18.02
N LEU A 535 -6.87 -1.64 19.02
CA LEU A 535 -6.21 -2.95 19.15
C LEU A 535 -7.25 -3.95 19.69
N THR A 536 -7.66 -4.89 18.83
CA THR A 536 -8.80 -5.77 19.06
C THR A 536 -8.33 -7.14 19.52
N VAL A 537 -8.83 -7.62 20.65
CA VAL A 537 -8.45 -8.89 21.31
C VAL A 537 -9.67 -9.76 21.62
N PRO A 538 -9.52 -11.07 21.93
CA PRO A 538 -10.66 -11.96 22.14
C PRO A 538 -11.43 -11.67 23.43
N GLU A 539 -12.67 -12.15 23.51
CA GLU A 539 -13.43 -12.11 24.77
C GLU A 539 -12.68 -12.86 25.88
N GLY A 540 -12.54 -12.23 27.05
CA GLY A 540 -11.78 -12.77 28.18
C GLY A 540 -10.31 -12.34 28.20
N PHE A 541 -9.90 -11.47 27.27
CA PHE A 541 -8.61 -10.77 27.26
C PHE A 541 -8.81 -9.25 27.35
N ASP A 542 -7.77 -8.56 27.80
CA ASP A 542 -7.63 -7.10 27.81
C ASP A 542 -6.17 -6.77 27.45
N TRP A 543 -5.86 -5.50 27.20
CA TRP A 543 -4.53 -5.10 26.74
C TRP A 543 -4.06 -3.75 27.30
N SER A 544 -2.75 -3.51 27.21
CA SER A 544 -2.13 -2.21 27.50
C SER A 544 -0.79 -2.08 26.77
N PRO A 545 -0.28 -0.86 26.49
CA PRO A 545 1.12 -0.69 26.09
C PRO A 545 2.06 -1.00 27.27
N ILE A 546 3.24 -1.58 26.99
CA ILE A 546 4.37 -1.63 27.92
C ILE A 546 5.15 -0.32 27.85
N ILE A 547 5.50 0.08 26.62
CA ILE A 547 6.30 1.27 26.30
C ILE A 547 5.99 1.72 24.85
N ARG A 548 6.15 3.02 24.59
CA ARG A 548 5.72 3.71 23.36
C ARG A 548 6.85 4.59 22.85
N TRP A 549 6.90 4.87 21.54
CA TRP A 549 7.85 5.82 20.95
C TRP A 549 7.93 7.12 21.77
N GLY A 550 9.15 7.56 22.08
CA GLY A 550 9.40 8.79 22.83
C GLY A 550 9.35 8.64 24.35
N ASP A 551 8.88 7.51 24.90
CA ASP A 551 8.90 7.31 26.36
C ASP A 551 10.37 7.34 26.89
N PRO A 552 10.66 8.11 27.96
CA PRO A 552 12.03 8.32 28.44
C PRO A 552 12.63 7.08 29.12
N LEU A 553 13.80 6.65 28.66
CA LEU A 553 14.46 5.45 29.19
C LEU A 553 15.35 5.75 30.40
N PHE A 554 16.07 6.86 30.42
CA PHE A 554 16.98 7.22 31.51
C PHE A 554 16.33 8.16 32.54
N ALA A 555 16.96 8.28 33.71
CA ALA A 555 16.44 9.13 34.79
C ALA A 555 16.52 10.63 34.45
N ASP A 556 17.46 11.00 33.59
CA ASP A 556 17.73 12.34 33.08
C ASP A 556 17.22 12.57 31.64
N SER A 557 16.73 11.54 30.95
CA SER A 557 16.02 11.69 29.67
C SER A 557 14.86 12.69 29.82
N PRO A 558 14.69 13.65 28.90
CA PRO A 558 13.56 14.57 28.94
C PRO A 558 12.23 13.83 28.70
N GLU A 559 11.13 14.40 29.18
CA GLU A 559 9.80 13.94 28.78
C GLU A 559 9.60 14.05 27.27
N PHE A 560 8.69 13.26 26.73
CA PHE A 560 8.33 13.34 25.32
C PHE A 560 7.60 14.65 25.02
N ASP A 561 8.23 15.52 24.23
CA ASP A 561 7.61 16.68 23.59
C ASP A 561 7.79 16.54 22.07
N PRO A 562 6.72 16.25 21.29
CA PRO A 562 6.83 16.08 19.85
C PRO A 562 7.14 17.39 19.11
N LEU A 563 6.83 18.56 19.70
CA LEU A 563 7.07 19.86 19.09
C LEU A 563 8.51 20.35 19.27
N GLN A 564 9.27 19.77 20.20
CA GLN A 564 10.64 20.17 20.56
C GLN A 564 11.66 19.01 20.52
N GLN A 565 11.41 17.95 19.75
CA GLN A 565 12.36 16.85 19.60
C GLN A 565 13.71 17.30 19.04
N THR A 566 14.78 16.80 19.68
CA THR A 566 16.19 16.93 19.27
C THR A 566 16.84 15.55 19.17
N PRO A 567 17.98 15.41 18.46
CA PRO A 567 18.69 14.13 18.37
C PRO A 567 19.08 13.57 19.75
N GLU A 568 19.43 14.46 20.68
CA GLU A 568 19.80 14.12 22.05
C GLU A 568 18.61 13.65 22.90
N SER A 569 17.43 14.28 22.76
CA SER A 569 16.22 13.79 23.43
C SER A 569 15.82 12.42 22.92
N GLN A 570 15.80 12.24 21.59
CA GLN A 570 15.42 10.99 20.96
C GLN A 570 16.42 9.85 21.25
N ALA A 571 17.72 10.14 21.35
CA ALA A 571 18.73 9.16 21.77
C ALA A 571 18.58 8.71 23.26
N GLY A 572 17.88 9.49 24.09
CA GLY A 572 17.51 9.13 25.46
C GLY A 572 16.12 8.48 25.61
N GLN A 573 15.37 8.37 24.52
CA GLN A 573 13.96 7.91 24.51
C GLN A 573 13.81 6.61 23.71
N PHE A 574 12.71 5.90 23.90
CA PHE A 574 12.36 4.73 23.09
C PHE A 574 12.22 5.14 21.60
N GLY A 575 12.69 4.28 20.69
CA GLY A 575 12.76 4.57 19.25
C GLY A 575 11.40 4.54 18.53
N TYR A 576 11.43 4.66 17.20
CA TYR A 576 10.26 4.71 16.32
C TYR A 576 10.09 3.41 15.53
N ASN A 577 8.86 3.07 15.14
CA ASN A 577 8.48 1.83 14.45
C ASN A 577 9.09 0.59 15.12
N SER A 578 8.49 0.29 16.28
CA SER A 578 8.77 -0.93 17.03
C SER A 578 8.50 -2.15 16.16
N ASP A 579 9.52 -2.97 15.99
CA ASP A 579 9.49 -4.21 15.21
C ASP A 579 9.72 -5.42 16.13
N TYR A 580 10.68 -6.31 15.85
CA TYR A 580 11.05 -7.44 16.71
C TYR A 580 11.12 -7.06 18.18
N LEU A 581 10.62 -7.95 19.03
CA LEU A 581 10.82 -7.88 20.47
C LEU A 581 11.02 -9.27 21.09
N ASP A 582 11.77 -9.32 22.19
CA ASP A 582 11.65 -10.41 23.16
C ASP A 582 11.73 -9.88 24.60
N ILE A 583 11.16 -10.64 25.53
CA ILE A 583 11.19 -10.42 26.97
C ILE A 583 12.04 -11.51 27.62
N LEU A 584 13.30 -11.17 27.91
CA LEU A 584 14.22 -12.02 28.64
C LEU A 584 14.00 -11.82 30.15
N GLN A 585 13.29 -12.77 30.76
CA GLN A 585 12.93 -12.72 32.18
C GLN A 585 14.11 -13.09 33.10
N ASP A 586 14.24 -12.37 34.21
CA ASP A 586 15.19 -12.70 35.27
C ASP A 586 14.74 -13.93 36.08
N ARG A 587 15.70 -14.53 36.80
CA ARG A 587 15.40 -15.58 37.79
C ARG A 587 14.40 -15.06 38.83
N GLY A 588 13.22 -15.68 38.86
CA GLY A 588 12.11 -15.27 39.73
C GLY A 588 10.96 -14.54 39.01
N GLU A 589 11.05 -14.34 37.69
CA GLU A 589 9.92 -14.03 36.79
C GLU A 589 9.16 -12.73 37.10
N ARG A 590 9.77 -11.80 37.85
CA ARG A 590 9.18 -10.51 38.27
C ARG A 590 9.89 -9.29 37.72
N SER A 591 11.09 -9.47 37.19
CA SER A 591 11.88 -8.49 36.45
C SER A 591 12.43 -9.14 35.20
N GLY A 592 12.91 -8.33 34.26
CA GLY A 592 13.57 -8.77 33.05
C GLY A 592 13.95 -7.59 32.19
N VAL A 593 14.34 -7.87 30.95
CA VAL A 593 14.55 -6.87 29.91
C VAL A 593 13.66 -7.16 28.72
N LEU A 594 12.99 -6.12 28.24
CA LEU A 594 12.40 -6.04 26.91
C LEU A 594 13.49 -5.54 25.96
N VAL A 595 13.78 -6.30 24.92
CA VAL A 595 14.59 -5.84 23.78
C VAL A 595 13.64 -5.54 22.64
N ASN A 596 13.86 -4.45 21.91
CA ASN A 596 12.98 -4.02 20.82
C ASN A 596 13.75 -3.36 19.69
N ASN A 597 13.49 -3.77 18.45
CA ASN A 597 14.05 -3.19 17.23
C ASN A 597 13.28 -1.93 16.80
N HIS A 598 13.93 -0.98 16.14
CA HIS A 598 13.36 0.27 15.65
C HIS A 598 13.76 0.44 14.19
N GLU A 599 12.87 -0.02 13.30
CA GLU A 599 13.19 -0.31 11.91
C GLU A 599 13.39 0.98 11.09
N TYR A 600 12.38 1.86 11.10
CA TYR A 600 12.37 3.10 10.33
C TYR A 600 11.58 4.25 11.01
N THR A 601 11.42 5.38 10.32
CA THR A 601 10.69 6.57 10.82
C THR A 601 9.65 7.09 9.84
N ASN A 602 8.58 7.70 10.36
CA ASN A 602 7.58 8.45 9.60
C ASN A 602 7.68 9.94 9.96
N GLU A 603 8.61 10.69 9.35
CA GLU A 603 8.84 12.11 9.68
C GLU A 603 7.59 12.98 9.46
N ASN A 604 6.69 12.57 8.56
CA ASN A 604 5.37 13.18 8.34
C ASN A 604 4.44 13.10 9.56
N LEU A 605 4.62 12.10 10.44
CA LEU A 605 3.91 11.94 11.70
C LEU A 605 4.72 12.44 12.90
N MET A 606 6.05 12.43 12.81
CA MET A 606 6.93 12.88 13.89
C MET A 606 7.04 14.41 14.02
N PHE A 607 6.86 15.16 12.93
CA PHE A 607 7.08 16.62 12.91
C PHE A 607 5.96 17.39 12.19
N PRO A 608 5.56 18.57 12.70
CA PRO A 608 4.72 19.50 11.97
C PRO A 608 5.31 19.87 10.60
N ALA A 609 4.45 20.14 9.61
CA ALA A 609 4.85 20.48 8.26
C ALA A 609 5.82 21.69 8.21
N GLU A 610 5.63 22.72 9.06
CA GLU A 610 6.54 23.87 9.14
C GLU A 610 7.91 23.54 9.74
N GLN A 611 8.07 22.39 10.37
CA GLN A 611 9.32 21.93 10.96
C GLN A 611 10.15 21.03 10.03
N GLN A 612 9.54 20.44 9.00
CA GLN A 612 10.18 19.41 8.15
C GLN A 612 11.31 19.97 7.25
N ASP A 613 11.32 21.28 6.98
CA ASP A 613 12.39 21.95 6.21
C ASP A 613 13.74 22.02 6.96
N ASP A 614 13.76 21.82 8.29
CA ASP A 614 14.99 21.76 9.11
C ASP A 614 15.66 20.38 8.99
N LEU A 615 16.22 20.10 7.81
CA LEU A 615 16.82 18.81 7.47
C LEU A 615 17.88 18.34 8.48
N GLN A 616 18.71 19.25 9.01
CA GLN A 616 19.78 18.87 9.94
C GLN A 616 19.23 18.33 11.26
N ARG A 617 18.13 18.90 11.77
CA ARG A 617 17.48 18.38 12.98
C ARG A 617 16.63 17.16 12.64
N VAL A 618 15.76 17.25 11.64
CA VAL A 618 14.80 16.20 11.27
C VAL A 618 15.52 14.89 10.94
N ALA A 619 16.53 14.93 10.06
CA ALA A 619 17.29 13.73 9.71
C ALA A 619 18.06 13.14 10.90
N ARG A 620 18.65 13.98 11.77
CA ARG A 620 19.39 13.49 12.95
C ARG A 620 18.49 12.94 14.05
N VAL A 621 17.29 13.49 14.24
CA VAL A 621 16.27 12.89 15.12
C VAL A 621 15.82 11.55 14.54
N ALA A 622 15.55 11.48 13.23
CA ALA A 622 15.20 10.23 12.58
C ALA A 622 16.30 9.16 12.76
N MET A 623 17.56 9.50 12.51
CA MET A 623 18.73 8.62 12.75
C MET A 623 18.87 8.17 14.22
N ALA A 624 18.51 9.04 15.18
CA ALA A 624 18.51 8.71 16.61
C ALA A 624 17.29 7.85 17.04
N ALA A 625 16.23 7.80 16.23
CA ALA A 625 15.04 7.01 16.48
C ALA A 625 15.17 5.55 15.99
N HIS A 626 16.03 5.29 14.99
CA HIS A 626 16.37 3.94 14.51
C HIS A 626 17.20 3.14 15.53
N GLY A 627 17.37 1.84 15.28
CA GLY A 627 18.32 0.97 15.98
C GLY A 627 17.62 -0.03 16.90
N MET A 628 18.05 -0.09 18.16
CA MET A 628 17.44 -0.99 19.17
C MET A 628 17.24 -0.26 20.50
N SER A 629 16.37 -0.81 21.34
CA SER A 629 16.21 -0.43 22.75
C SER A 629 16.30 -1.67 23.64
N VAL A 630 17.05 -1.57 24.74
CA VAL A 630 16.94 -2.48 25.89
C VAL A 630 16.24 -1.71 27.01
N VAL A 631 15.20 -2.30 27.59
CA VAL A 631 14.33 -1.65 28.56
C VAL A 631 14.08 -2.61 29.71
N GLU A 632 14.53 -2.26 30.91
CA GLU A 632 14.22 -3.03 32.12
C GLU A 632 12.71 -2.94 32.43
N ILE A 633 12.11 -4.08 32.71
CA ILE A 633 10.68 -4.20 32.99
C ILE A 633 10.45 -4.95 34.31
N ALA A 634 9.35 -4.62 34.99
CA ALA A 634 8.95 -5.26 36.24
C ALA A 634 7.44 -5.58 36.26
N ARG A 635 7.05 -6.63 37.00
CA ARG A 635 5.65 -7.02 37.21
C ARG A 635 5.39 -7.54 38.62
N THR A 636 4.12 -7.53 39.04
CA THR A 636 3.73 -7.94 40.40
C THR A 636 3.77 -9.46 40.64
N GLY A 637 3.70 -10.27 39.57
CA GLY A 637 3.87 -11.72 39.58
C GLY A 637 3.68 -12.33 38.17
N PRO A 638 3.93 -13.64 37.98
CA PRO A 638 3.70 -14.31 36.71
C PRO A 638 2.25 -14.15 36.21
N GLY A 639 2.06 -13.98 34.90
CA GLY A 639 0.74 -13.72 34.31
C GLY A 639 0.11 -12.38 34.72
N ARG A 640 0.91 -11.41 35.17
CA ARG A 640 0.49 -10.02 35.38
C ARG A 640 1.18 -9.10 34.37
N PRO A 641 0.53 -7.98 33.98
CA PRO A 641 1.12 -7.00 33.08
C PRO A 641 2.46 -6.47 33.59
N TRP A 642 3.39 -6.28 32.65
CA TRP A 642 4.65 -5.60 32.85
C TRP A 642 4.49 -4.09 32.90
N SER A 643 5.46 -3.41 33.49
CA SER A 643 5.65 -1.96 33.43
C SER A 643 7.13 -1.68 33.22
N TYR A 644 7.48 -0.74 32.36
CA TYR A 644 8.87 -0.35 32.15
C TYR A 644 9.44 0.42 33.35
N VAL A 645 10.75 0.30 33.56
CA VAL A 645 11.49 0.92 34.65
C VAL A 645 12.36 2.03 34.05
N ARG A 646 11.90 3.28 34.10
CA ARG A 646 12.73 4.45 33.76
C ARG A 646 13.92 4.53 34.71
N GLY A 647 15.12 4.77 34.15
CA GLY A 647 16.37 4.72 34.91
C GLY A 647 16.77 3.31 35.38
N GLY A 648 16.18 2.27 34.80
CA GLY A 648 16.60 0.88 35.01
C GLY A 648 18.06 0.69 34.61
N ALA A 649 18.80 -0.12 35.39
CA ALA A 649 20.25 -0.19 35.26
C ALA A 649 20.73 -0.79 33.92
N ARG A 650 19.88 -1.61 33.29
CA ARG A 650 20.11 -2.23 31.97
C ARG A 650 19.52 -1.45 30.80
N ASN A 651 18.89 -0.29 31.04
CA ASN A 651 18.30 0.49 29.96
C ASN A 651 19.38 0.97 28.98
N ARG A 652 19.11 0.87 27.69
CA ARG A 652 20.07 1.21 26.64
C ARG A 652 19.37 1.61 25.35
N ARG A 653 19.89 2.64 24.67
CA ARG A 653 19.66 2.86 23.24
C ARG A 653 20.87 2.42 22.43
N ILE A 654 20.59 1.70 21.36
CA ILE A 654 21.52 1.38 20.29
C ILE A 654 21.05 2.22 19.10
N THR A 655 21.95 3.00 18.51
CA THR A 655 21.64 4.01 17.49
C THR A 655 22.64 3.97 16.35
N LEU A 656 22.43 4.78 15.32
CA LEU A 656 23.38 5.00 14.21
C LEU A 656 24.75 5.60 14.60
N SER A 657 24.97 5.90 15.89
CA SER A 657 26.25 6.35 16.44
C SER A 657 26.91 5.34 17.40
N THR A 658 26.23 4.25 17.76
CA THR A 658 26.77 3.22 18.66
C THR A 658 27.87 2.45 17.96
N PRO A 659 29.07 2.26 18.56
CA PRO A 659 30.11 1.43 17.97
C PRO A 659 29.73 -0.06 18.05
N PHE A 660 29.87 -0.75 16.93
CA PHE A 660 29.79 -2.21 16.78
C PHE A 660 31.17 -2.76 16.47
N THR A 661 31.50 -3.92 17.03
CA THR A 661 32.60 -4.75 16.52
C THR A 661 32.11 -5.53 15.31
N VAL A 662 32.98 -5.73 14.31
CA VAL A 662 32.73 -6.67 13.21
C VAL A 662 33.62 -7.89 13.43
N ASP A 663 33.04 -9.09 13.33
CA ASP A 663 33.76 -10.35 13.45
C ASP A 663 33.47 -11.30 12.27
N GLY A 664 34.01 -12.51 12.33
CA GLY A 664 33.95 -13.49 11.25
C GLY A 664 34.83 -13.15 10.04
N PRO A 665 34.79 -13.97 8.96
CA PRO A 665 35.85 -13.99 7.96
C PRO A 665 36.00 -12.71 7.12
N ALA A 666 34.95 -11.88 6.97
CA ALA A 666 35.07 -10.62 6.24
C ALA A 666 35.60 -9.45 7.10
N ALA A 667 35.69 -9.61 8.43
CA ALA A 667 36.18 -8.59 9.33
C ALA A 667 37.62 -8.18 9.01
N GLY A 668 37.87 -6.88 8.94
CA GLY A 668 39.17 -6.32 8.60
C GLY A 668 39.57 -6.42 7.12
N SER A 669 38.73 -7.02 6.27
CA SER A 669 38.95 -7.10 4.81
C SER A 669 38.97 -5.72 4.15
N ALA A 670 39.54 -5.62 2.95
CA ALA A 670 39.57 -4.37 2.20
C ALA A 670 38.16 -3.86 1.81
N LEU A 671 37.15 -4.74 1.80
CA LEU A 671 35.76 -4.44 1.45
C LEU A 671 34.99 -3.74 2.58
N LEU A 672 35.49 -3.79 3.82
CA LEU A 672 34.87 -3.18 5.01
C LEU A 672 35.65 -1.98 5.57
N ARG A 673 36.75 -1.57 4.93
CA ARG A 673 37.54 -0.41 5.35
C ARG A 673 36.97 0.88 4.77
N THR A 674 36.90 1.92 5.59
CA THR A 674 36.57 3.30 5.19
C THR A 674 37.66 4.26 5.66
N GLN A 675 37.53 5.55 5.37
CA GLN A 675 38.49 6.54 5.88
C GLN A 675 38.42 6.72 7.41
N ASP A 676 37.23 6.52 8.01
CA ASP A 676 37.01 6.69 9.44
C ASP A 676 37.32 5.40 10.22
N ASP A 677 37.19 4.24 9.58
CA ASP A 677 37.68 2.96 10.05
C ASP A 677 38.62 2.30 9.01
N PRO A 678 39.92 2.62 9.05
CA PRO A 678 40.91 2.00 8.18
C PRO A 678 41.28 0.56 8.59
N THR A 679 40.82 0.05 9.75
CA THR A 679 41.02 -1.36 10.11
C THR A 679 39.96 -2.24 9.45
N GLY A 680 38.72 -1.76 9.36
CA GLY A 680 37.57 -2.50 8.82
C GLY A 680 36.93 -3.44 9.85
N THR A 681 37.04 -3.10 11.14
CA THR A 681 36.61 -3.94 12.27
C THR A 681 35.69 -3.21 13.25
N VAL A 682 35.39 -1.92 13.03
CA VAL A 682 34.50 -1.12 13.90
C VAL A 682 33.53 -0.31 13.05
N VAL A 683 32.23 -0.56 13.21
CA VAL A 683 31.15 0.12 12.47
C VAL A 683 30.37 1.03 13.40
N LEU A 684 30.02 2.23 12.92
CA LEU A 684 29.12 3.12 13.65
C LEU A 684 27.68 2.84 13.23
N GLY A 685 27.00 2.09 14.10
CA GLY A 685 25.55 1.96 14.10
C GLY A 685 24.97 0.74 13.41
N THR A 686 23.65 0.65 13.60
CA THR A 686 22.73 -0.27 12.95
C THR A 686 21.43 0.48 12.62
N GLN A 687 20.68 0.01 11.64
CA GLN A 687 19.45 0.60 11.12
C GLN A 687 18.65 -0.44 10.35
N ASN A 688 17.37 -0.17 10.06
CA ASN A 688 16.48 -1.13 9.43
C ASN A 688 16.48 -2.47 10.17
N ASN A 689 16.49 -2.35 11.50
CA ASN A 689 16.37 -3.46 12.42
C ASN A 689 14.94 -3.98 12.30
N CYS A 690 14.74 -5.03 11.50
CA CYS A 690 13.44 -5.62 11.20
C CYS A 690 13.09 -6.67 12.28
N ALA A 691 12.88 -7.94 11.88
CA ALA A 691 12.80 -9.07 12.78
C ALA A 691 14.14 -9.39 13.51
N GLY A 692 14.19 -10.55 14.16
CA GLY A 692 15.29 -10.94 15.03
C GLY A 692 15.09 -12.33 15.62
N GLY A 693 15.95 -12.70 16.56
CA GLY A 693 15.90 -14.00 17.23
C GLY A 693 16.66 -13.98 18.56
N THR A 694 16.24 -14.77 19.54
CA THR A 694 16.93 -14.85 20.84
C THR A 694 17.78 -16.11 20.91
N THR A 695 19.07 -15.95 21.20
CA THR A 695 20.00 -17.07 21.25
C THR A 695 19.82 -17.89 22.53
N PRO A 696 20.11 -19.21 22.51
CA PRO A 696 20.12 -20.02 23.73
C PRO A 696 21.13 -19.58 24.80
N TRP A 697 22.10 -18.74 24.46
CA TRP A 697 23.06 -18.14 25.40
C TRP A 697 22.65 -16.75 25.93
N GLY A 698 21.42 -16.30 25.62
CA GLY A 698 20.81 -15.12 26.23
C GLY A 698 21.32 -13.79 25.68
N THR A 699 21.51 -13.74 24.36
CA THR A 699 21.70 -12.52 23.55
C THR A 699 20.55 -12.41 22.54
N VAL A 700 20.39 -11.23 21.95
CA VAL A 700 19.37 -10.97 20.91
C VAL A 700 20.05 -10.64 19.60
N LEU A 701 19.57 -11.29 18.53
CA LEU A 701 19.92 -11.04 17.15
C LEU A 701 18.88 -10.12 16.50
N SER A 702 19.32 -9.26 15.58
CA SER A 702 18.48 -8.39 14.76
C SER A 702 18.98 -8.42 13.32
N GLY A 703 18.06 -8.45 12.35
CA GLY A 703 18.38 -8.32 10.94
C GLY A 703 18.46 -6.86 10.49
N GLU A 704 19.52 -6.49 9.76
CA GLU A 704 19.57 -5.24 9.01
C GLU A 704 18.98 -5.47 7.61
N GLU A 705 17.76 -4.99 7.41
CA GLU A 705 16.89 -5.36 6.30
C GLU A 705 16.97 -4.31 5.16
N ASN A 706 16.04 -3.36 5.03
CA ASN A 706 16.03 -2.33 3.97
C ASN A 706 17.07 -1.19 4.17
N PHE A 707 18.31 -1.52 4.55
CA PHE A 707 19.42 -0.57 4.76
C PHE A 707 19.80 0.23 3.49
N ASN A 708 19.55 -0.33 2.31
CA ASN A 708 19.99 0.21 1.02
C ASN A 708 19.42 1.60 0.70
N GLN A 709 18.20 1.89 1.15
CA GLN A 709 17.44 3.10 0.77
C GLN A 709 17.99 4.41 1.36
N TYR A 710 18.96 4.35 2.28
CA TYR A 710 19.55 5.51 2.93
C TYR A 710 20.87 5.96 2.29
N PHE A 711 21.49 5.09 1.49
CA PHE A 711 22.76 5.37 0.83
C PHE A 711 22.58 5.96 -0.57
N LYS A 712 23.37 6.98 -0.89
CA LYS A 712 23.60 7.42 -2.26
C LYS A 712 24.71 6.56 -2.88
N GLY A 713 24.35 5.82 -3.93
CA GLY A 713 25.20 4.86 -4.63
C GLY A 713 26.17 5.47 -5.63
N ASN A 714 27.22 4.73 -5.94
CA ASN A 714 28.20 5.00 -7.00
C ASN A 714 27.83 4.34 -8.35
N GLY A 715 26.74 3.57 -8.40
CA GLY A 715 26.22 2.95 -9.61
C GLY A 715 26.96 1.68 -10.07
N SER A 716 27.80 1.09 -9.22
CA SER A 716 28.43 -0.22 -9.49
C SER A 716 27.40 -1.35 -9.63
N ALA A 717 27.82 -2.48 -10.20
CA ALA A 717 26.93 -3.63 -10.43
C ALA A 717 26.52 -4.29 -9.09
N GLU A 718 27.46 -4.32 -8.16
CA GLU A 718 27.29 -4.84 -6.80
C GLU A 718 26.24 -4.01 -6.07
N GLN A 719 26.41 -2.69 -6.00
CA GLN A 719 25.45 -1.80 -5.32
C GLN A 719 24.04 -1.89 -5.91
N LYS A 720 23.91 -2.00 -7.25
CA LYS A 720 22.62 -2.22 -7.93
C LYS A 720 21.95 -3.52 -7.50
N ARG A 721 22.70 -4.61 -7.30
CA ARG A 721 22.16 -5.91 -6.85
C ARG A 721 21.60 -5.87 -5.42
N TYR A 722 22.07 -4.94 -4.60
CA TYR A 722 21.55 -4.62 -3.26
C TYR A 722 20.51 -3.48 -3.26
N GLY A 723 20.04 -3.01 -4.42
CA GLY A 723 19.06 -1.93 -4.52
C GLY A 723 19.57 -0.56 -4.05
N ILE A 724 20.88 -0.34 -4.02
CA ILE A 724 21.48 0.97 -3.71
C ILE A 724 21.50 1.80 -5.00
N ALA A 725 20.59 2.76 -5.09
CA ALA A 725 20.42 3.63 -6.25
C ALA A 725 21.57 4.64 -6.41
N ALA A 726 21.89 5.05 -7.65
CA ALA A 726 22.86 6.13 -7.88
C ALA A 726 22.22 7.53 -7.68
N GLU A 727 20.90 7.57 -7.77
CA GLU A 727 20.03 8.68 -7.46
C GLU A 727 20.10 9.03 -5.95
N ALA A 728 19.89 10.31 -5.63
CA ALA A 728 19.89 10.77 -4.24
C ALA A 728 18.65 10.21 -3.49
N PRO A 729 18.81 9.51 -2.34
CA PRO A 729 17.71 8.97 -1.59
C PRO A 729 16.83 10.08 -0.97
N SER A 730 15.51 9.85 -0.93
CA SER A 730 14.50 10.81 -0.45
C SER A 730 14.69 11.24 1.01
N ARG A 731 15.27 10.36 1.83
CA ARG A 731 15.64 10.60 3.24
C ARG A 731 16.78 11.62 3.41
N ARG A 732 17.58 11.86 2.36
CA ARG A 732 18.63 12.90 2.29
C ARG A 732 19.70 12.85 3.40
N TRP A 733 19.91 11.70 4.06
CA TRP A 733 20.92 11.56 5.12
C TRP A 733 22.35 11.86 4.64
N HIS A 734 22.65 11.57 3.37
CA HIS A 734 23.90 11.93 2.70
C HIS A 734 24.20 13.45 2.68
N GLU A 735 23.21 14.32 2.91
CA GLU A 735 23.39 15.78 3.06
C GLU A 735 23.76 16.21 4.49
N VAL A 736 23.62 15.31 5.49
CA VAL A 736 23.88 15.60 6.91
C VAL A 736 25.00 14.75 7.53
N ASP A 737 25.24 13.55 7.01
CA ASP A 737 26.33 12.65 7.40
C ASP A 737 26.97 12.05 6.13
N PRO A 738 28.25 12.36 5.82
CA PRO A 738 28.89 11.97 4.55
C PRO A 738 29.07 10.45 4.40
N ARG A 739 28.95 9.67 5.48
CA ARG A 739 28.98 8.19 5.45
C ARG A 739 27.91 7.61 4.53
N PHE A 740 26.78 8.31 4.38
CA PHE A 740 25.68 7.89 3.51
C PHE A 740 25.88 8.26 2.03
N ASP A 741 27.01 8.85 1.64
CA ASP A 741 27.37 9.11 0.24
C ASP A 741 28.56 8.25 -0.21
N SER A 742 28.27 7.07 -0.77
CA SER A 742 29.30 6.15 -1.28
C SER A 742 30.01 6.63 -2.55
N THR A 743 29.64 7.80 -3.08
CA THR A 743 30.38 8.48 -4.16
C THR A 743 31.56 9.29 -3.64
N LEU A 744 31.62 9.56 -2.34
CA LEU A 744 32.72 10.32 -1.72
C LEU A 744 33.97 9.44 -1.52
N PRO A 745 35.18 10.01 -1.74
CA PRO A 745 36.43 9.33 -1.40
C PRO A 745 36.43 8.84 0.05
N GLY A 746 36.83 7.59 0.27
CA GLY A 746 36.89 6.99 1.61
C GLY A 746 35.59 6.36 2.13
N TYR A 747 34.42 6.62 1.50
CA TYR A 747 33.13 6.08 1.93
C TYR A 747 32.48 5.07 0.97
N GLY A 748 33.14 4.72 -0.14
CA GLY A 748 32.63 3.74 -1.12
C GLY A 748 32.23 2.37 -0.53
N ASN A 749 32.86 1.99 0.60
CA ASN A 749 32.61 0.75 1.34
C ASN A 749 31.65 0.92 2.54
N GLU A 750 31.19 2.12 2.88
CA GLU A 750 30.25 2.27 4.02
C GLU A 750 28.96 1.44 3.83
N PRO A 751 28.34 1.35 2.63
CA PRO A 751 27.19 0.46 2.43
C PRO A 751 27.49 -1.04 2.65
N ASN A 752 28.76 -1.46 2.55
CA ASN A 752 29.16 -2.85 2.82
C ASN A 752 29.18 -3.17 4.33
N ARG A 753 29.16 -2.15 5.19
CA ARG A 753 29.17 -2.27 6.66
C ARG A 753 27.76 -2.37 7.26
N PHE A 754 26.73 -2.48 6.41
CA PHE A 754 25.33 -2.69 6.75
C PHE A 754 24.73 -3.85 5.92
N GLY A 755 23.66 -4.45 6.42
CA GLY A 755 23.03 -5.64 5.85
C GLY A 755 23.53 -6.94 6.50
N TRP A 756 23.81 -6.89 7.80
CA TRP A 756 24.33 -8.01 8.58
C TRP A 756 23.36 -8.41 9.69
N ILE A 757 23.46 -9.64 10.19
CA ILE A 757 22.93 -9.98 11.51
C ILE A 757 23.78 -9.29 12.57
N VAL A 758 23.12 -8.60 13.49
CA VAL A 758 23.76 -7.96 14.63
C VAL A 758 23.37 -8.65 15.94
N GLU A 759 24.33 -8.88 16.83
CA GLU A 759 24.12 -9.48 18.15
C GLU A 759 24.33 -8.46 19.27
N LEU A 760 23.37 -8.43 20.20
CA LEU A 760 23.35 -7.57 21.38
C LEU A 760 23.28 -8.42 22.65
N ASP A 761 24.10 -8.11 23.65
CA ASP A 761 23.92 -8.60 25.02
C ASP A 761 23.00 -7.63 25.80
N PRO A 762 21.75 -8.01 26.09
CA PRO A 762 20.82 -7.13 26.81
C PRO A 762 21.01 -7.17 28.34
N GLN A 763 21.90 -8.03 28.85
CA GLN A 763 22.22 -8.09 30.28
C GLN A 763 23.37 -7.17 30.67
N ASP A 764 24.27 -6.85 29.73
CA ASP A 764 25.35 -5.89 29.90
C ASP A 764 25.11 -4.61 29.05
N PRO A 765 24.65 -3.49 29.65
CA PRO A 765 24.42 -2.25 28.93
C PRO A 765 25.72 -1.58 28.42
N ALA A 766 26.89 -2.01 28.89
CA ALA A 766 28.20 -1.52 28.45
C ALA A 766 28.86 -2.38 27.36
N SER A 767 28.30 -3.55 27.04
CA SER A 767 28.80 -4.46 25.99
C SER A 767 28.91 -3.77 24.63
N THR A 768 29.94 -4.06 23.84
CA THR A 768 29.96 -3.66 22.41
C THR A 768 29.14 -4.67 21.62
N PRO A 769 28.07 -4.27 20.89
CA PRO A 769 27.34 -5.19 20.01
C PRO A 769 28.20 -5.64 18.83
N VAL A 770 27.86 -6.76 18.21
CA VAL A 770 28.66 -7.41 17.15
C VAL A 770 27.89 -7.48 15.84
N LYS A 771 28.56 -7.30 14.69
CA LYS A 771 28.03 -7.63 13.36
C LYS A 771 28.69 -8.91 12.84
N HIS A 772 27.90 -9.97 12.66
CA HIS A 772 28.39 -11.31 12.34
C HIS A 772 28.54 -11.52 10.83
N THR A 773 29.78 -11.46 10.33
CA THR A 773 29.96 -11.55 8.86
C THR A 773 29.81 -12.96 8.29
N ALA A 774 29.97 -14.01 9.10
CA ALA A 774 29.85 -15.39 8.64
C ALA A 774 28.43 -15.81 8.22
N LEU A 775 27.40 -15.06 8.64
CA LEU A 775 26.01 -15.25 8.23
C LEU A 775 25.70 -14.61 6.86
N GLY A 776 26.67 -13.94 6.24
CA GLY A 776 26.55 -13.29 4.93
C GLY A 776 25.84 -11.94 4.98
N ARG A 777 25.90 -11.20 3.88
CA ARG A 777 25.36 -9.84 3.76
C ARG A 777 24.22 -9.77 2.76
N PHE A 778 23.05 -9.36 3.22
CA PHE A 778 21.82 -9.17 2.43
C PHE A 778 20.77 -8.41 3.25
N LYS A 779 19.51 -8.35 2.80
CA LYS A 779 18.43 -7.73 3.58
C LYS A 779 17.89 -8.75 4.57
N HIS A 780 18.59 -8.91 5.68
CA HIS A 780 18.18 -9.88 6.69
C HIS A 780 16.88 -9.41 7.32
N GLU A 781 15.82 -10.18 7.13
CA GLU A 781 14.64 -10.07 8.00
C GLU A 781 15.07 -10.30 9.46
N GLY A 782 15.72 -11.43 9.71
CA GLY A 782 16.24 -11.82 11.00
C GLY A 782 17.10 -13.09 10.92
N ALA A 783 17.43 -13.64 12.09
CA ALA A 783 18.11 -14.93 12.20
C ALA A 783 17.65 -15.66 13.46
N ASN A 784 16.85 -16.70 13.30
CA ASN A 784 16.46 -17.55 14.43
C ASN A 784 17.43 -18.73 14.59
N VAL A 785 17.96 -18.87 15.80
CA VAL A 785 19.02 -19.81 16.14
C VAL A 785 18.44 -21.06 16.81
N ARG A 786 18.79 -22.22 16.25
CA ARG A 786 18.50 -23.54 16.83
C ARG A 786 19.80 -24.21 17.30
N VAL A 787 19.78 -24.74 18.52
CA VAL A 787 20.73 -25.78 18.95
C VAL A 787 20.09 -27.17 18.72
N ALA A 788 20.74 -28.02 17.92
CA ALA A 788 20.33 -29.39 17.68
C ALA A 788 20.68 -30.31 18.88
N GLU A 789 20.07 -31.49 18.95
CA GLU A 789 20.28 -32.45 20.04
C GLU A 789 21.76 -32.86 20.24
N ASP A 790 22.57 -32.80 19.18
CA ASP A 790 23.99 -33.13 19.22
C ASP A 790 24.90 -31.90 19.46
N GLY A 791 24.33 -30.73 19.79
CA GLY A 791 25.03 -29.48 20.07
C GLY A 791 25.35 -28.63 18.83
N THR A 792 25.01 -29.06 17.62
CA THR A 792 25.21 -28.24 16.40
C THR A 792 24.33 -26.99 16.45
N VAL A 793 24.88 -25.81 16.17
CA VAL A 793 24.11 -24.55 16.11
C VAL A 793 23.84 -24.20 14.65
N VAL A 794 22.60 -23.82 14.36
CA VAL A 794 22.14 -23.45 13.02
C VAL A 794 21.32 -22.18 13.12
N ALA A 795 21.57 -21.24 12.21
CA ALA A 795 20.74 -20.06 12.02
C ALA A 795 20.11 -20.11 10.62
N TYR A 796 18.85 -19.68 10.51
CA TYR A 796 18.14 -19.56 9.24
C TYR A 796 17.68 -18.11 9.06
N SER A 797 17.77 -17.60 7.82
CA SER A 797 17.50 -16.20 7.50
C SER A 797 16.83 -16.04 6.14
N GLY A 798 15.77 -15.25 6.09
CA GLY A 798 15.18 -14.73 4.86
C GLY A 798 15.92 -13.49 4.36
N ASP A 799 15.99 -13.34 3.04
CA ASP A 799 16.44 -12.13 2.36
C ASP A 799 15.22 -11.45 1.73
N ASP A 800 14.63 -10.46 2.41
CA ASP A 800 13.37 -9.86 1.98
C ASP A 800 13.54 -8.98 0.73
N GLU A 801 13.54 -9.65 -0.41
CA GLU A 801 13.29 -9.01 -1.68
C GLU A 801 12.61 -9.97 -2.65
N ARG A 802 11.85 -9.40 -3.60
CA ARG A 802 11.23 -10.18 -4.66
C ARG A 802 12.29 -10.94 -5.43
N PHE A 803 12.12 -12.25 -5.53
CA PHE A 803 13.02 -13.17 -6.22
C PHE A 803 14.38 -13.41 -5.54
N ASP A 804 14.61 -12.91 -4.33
CA ASP A 804 15.77 -13.30 -3.52
C ASP A 804 15.49 -14.56 -2.69
N TYR A 805 16.29 -14.81 -1.66
CA TYR A 805 16.71 -16.16 -1.30
C TYR A 805 16.52 -16.51 0.18
N LEU A 806 16.54 -17.82 0.46
CA LEU A 806 16.53 -18.37 1.82
C LEU A 806 17.92 -18.91 2.15
N TYR A 807 18.47 -18.53 3.30
CA TYR A 807 19.82 -18.86 3.72
C TYR A 807 19.85 -19.71 5.00
N LYS A 808 20.97 -20.43 5.15
CA LYS A 808 21.27 -21.29 6.31
C LYS A 808 22.74 -21.16 6.68
N PHE A 809 23.01 -20.90 7.95
CA PHE A 809 24.34 -20.92 8.55
C PHE A 809 24.43 -22.08 9.55
N VAL A 810 25.55 -22.81 9.55
CA VAL A 810 25.85 -23.90 10.50
C VAL A 810 27.18 -23.60 11.19
N SER A 811 27.20 -23.51 12.51
CA SER A 811 28.40 -23.16 13.28
C SER A 811 29.51 -24.20 13.14
N ALA A 812 30.77 -23.74 13.05
CA ALA A 812 31.94 -24.64 13.03
C ALA A 812 32.15 -25.36 14.37
N GLN A 813 31.75 -24.71 15.47
CA GLN A 813 31.85 -25.23 16.83
C GLN A 813 30.47 -25.56 17.39
N LYS A 814 30.42 -26.41 18.43
CA LYS A 814 29.18 -26.84 19.07
C LYS A 814 28.84 -26.00 20.29
N TYR A 815 27.55 -25.86 20.57
CA TYR A 815 27.03 -25.29 21.80
C TYR A 815 27.51 -26.10 23.02
N VAL A 816 27.92 -25.39 24.07
CA VAL A 816 28.37 -25.96 25.35
C VAL A 816 27.50 -25.41 26.47
N GLU A 817 26.69 -26.29 27.06
CA GLU A 817 25.75 -25.92 28.12
C GLU A 817 26.47 -25.26 29.31
N GLY A 818 26.04 -24.04 29.64
CA GLY A 818 26.60 -23.24 30.74
C GLY A 818 27.86 -22.44 30.41
N ASP A 819 28.53 -22.65 29.26
CA ASP A 819 29.69 -21.84 28.85
C ASP A 819 29.26 -20.71 27.91
N ARG A 820 28.71 -19.64 28.50
CA ARG A 820 28.27 -18.46 27.74
C ARG A 820 29.40 -17.80 26.96
N ALA A 821 30.62 -17.79 27.48
CA ALA A 821 31.75 -17.11 26.83
C ALA A 821 32.15 -17.81 25.53
N HIS A 822 32.16 -19.15 25.54
CA HIS A 822 32.28 -19.97 24.33
C HIS A 822 31.07 -19.78 23.39
N ASN A 823 29.85 -19.84 23.93
CA ASN A 823 28.64 -19.80 23.09
C ASN A 823 28.47 -18.47 22.31
N MET A 824 28.96 -17.35 22.86
CA MET A 824 28.97 -16.05 22.18
C MET A 824 29.93 -15.96 20.96
N THR A 825 30.73 -16.99 20.67
CA THR A 825 31.58 -17.03 19.46
C THR A 825 31.07 -18.00 18.38
N LEU A 826 29.87 -18.57 18.55
CA LEU A 826 29.36 -19.64 17.67
C LEU A 826 28.83 -19.14 16.31
N LEU A 827 28.57 -17.83 16.19
CA LEU A 827 28.13 -17.19 14.95
C LEU A 827 29.30 -16.58 14.15
N SER A 828 30.49 -16.48 14.76
CA SER A 828 31.68 -15.90 14.14
C SER A 828 32.30 -16.79 13.05
N GLU A 829 32.15 -18.12 13.14
CA GLU A 829 32.77 -19.09 12.23
C GLU A 829 31.83 -20.27 11.94
N GLY A 830 31.69 -20.62 10.66
CA GLY A 830 30.81 -21.71 10.22
C GLY A 830 30.65 -21.80 8.71
N ASN A 831 29.70 -22.63 8.29
CA ASN A 831 29.38 -22.93 6.91
C ASN A 831 28.09 -22.20 6.50
N LEU A 832 28.12 -21.49 5.37
CA LEU A 832 27.00 -20.71 4.83
C LEU A 832 26.47 -21.35 3.55
N TYR A 833 25.14 -21.48 3.48
CA TYR A 833 24.41 -22.10 2.38
C TYR A 833 23.21 -21.27 1.94
N VAL A 834 22.75 -21.51 0.71
CA VAL A 834 21.53 -20.93 0.15
C VAL A 834 20.61 -22.01 -0.42
N ALA A 835 19.30 -21.85 -0.27
CA ALA A 835 18.31 -22.85 -0.64
C ALA A 835 18.09 -22.99 -2.16
N LYS A 836 17.85 -24.22 -2.58
CA LYS A 836 17.30 -24.55 -3.90
C LYS A 836 16.17 -25.56 -3.74
N PHE A 837 15.00 -25.22 -4.25
CA PHE A 837 13.77 -26.01 -4.17
C PHE A 837 13.49 -26.72 -5.50
N THR A 838 12.98 -27.95 -5.42
CA THR A 838 12.46 -28.76 -6.53
C THR A 838 11.10 -29.32 -6.12
N GLY A 839 10.06 -29.05 -6.92
CA GLY A 839 8.72 -29.61 -6.73
C GLY A 839 8.53 -30.94 -7.45
N ASP A 840 7.75 -31.83 -6.84
CA ASP A 840 7.52 -33.19 -7.36
C ASP A 840 6.38 -33.25 -8.40
N THR A 841 5.47 -32.26 -8.42
CA THR A 841 4.35 -32.13 -9.39
C THR A 841 4.44 -30.91 -10.31
N ALA A 842 5.54 -30.16 -10.28
CA ALA A 842 5.76 -28.87 -10.96
C ALA A 842 5.25 -28.70 -12.42
N ALA A 843 5.00 -29.78 -13.17
CA ALA A 843 4.33 -29.74 -14.47
C ALA A 843 2.83 -29.37 -14.41
N GLU A 844 2.18 -29.48 -13.25
CA GLU A 844 0.77 -29.10 -13.02
C GLU A 844 0.59 -27.64 -12.58
N ILE A 845 1.70 -26.96 -12.24
CA ILE A 845 1.69 -25.60 -11.69
C ILE A 845 1.54 -24.57 -12.81
N ASP A 846 0.29 -24.12 -13.00
CA ASP A 846 -0.08 -23.11 -13.98
C ASP A 846 -0.12 -21.66 -13.43
N GLY A 847 0.26 -21.48 -12.15
CA GLY A 847 0.26 -20.17 -11.51
C GLY A 847 -1.09 -19.70 -10.97
N SER A 848 -2.13 -20.55 -10.99
CA SER A 848 -3.43 -20.25 -10.37
C SER A 848 -3.47 -20.42 -8.84
N GLY A 849 -2.46 -21.09 -8.26
CA GLY A 849 -2.51 -21.58 -6.88
C GLY A 849 -3.49 -22.75 -6.68
N ARG A 850 -3.96 -23.40 -7.75
CA ARG A 850 -4.73 -24.64 -7.64
C ARG A 850 -3.83 -25.75 -7.07
N LEU A 851 -4.34 -26.44 -6.05
CA LEU A 851 -3.69 -27.61 -5.46
C LEU A 851 -3.43 -28.70 -6.54
N PRO A 852 -2.21 -29.28 -6.61
CA PRO A 852 -1.87 -30.38 -7.50
C PRO A 852 -2.69 -31.66 -7.28
N SER A 853 -2.60 -32.58 -8.25
CA SER A 853 -3.46 -33.78 -8.30
C SER A 853 -3.20 -34.83 -7.20
N ASP A 854 -2.06 -34.77 -6.50
CA ASP A 854 -1.74 -35.60 -5.34
C ASP A 854 -2.21 -35.00 -4.00
N GLY A 855 -2.58 -33.71 -3.97
CA GLY A 855 -3.18 -33.03 -2.83
C GLY A 855 -2.22 -32.24 -1.95
N ALA A 856 -0.98 -32.02 -2.37
CA ALA A 856 -0.01 -31.17 -1.67
C ALA A 856 0.72 -30.23 -2.65
N PHE A 857 1.35 -29.18 -2.14
CA PHE A 857 2.46 -28.52 -2.83
C PHE A 857 3.71 -28.93 -2.06
N ASP A 858 4.53 -29.81 -2.62
CA ASP A 858 5.68 -30.37 -1.92
C ASP A 858 6.82 -30.79 -2.86
N GLY A 859 7.90 -31.28 -2.24
CA GLY A 859 9.02 -31.86 -2.96
C GLY A 859 10.29 -31.91 -2.13
N SER A 860 11.43 -31.75 -2.81
CA SER A 860 12.77 -31.86 -2.27
C SER A 860 13.59 -30.59 -2.48
N GLY A 861 14.68 -30.43 -1.73
CA GLY A 861 15.58 -29.31 -1.89
C GLY A 861 16.99 -29.56 -1.38
N GLU A 862 17.89 -28.67 -1.78
CA GLU A 862 19.33 -28.73 -1.55
C GLU A 862 19.78 -27.41 -0.90
N TRP A 863 20.68 -27.49 0.09
CA TRP A 863 21.42 -26.34 0.61
C TRP A 863 22.72 -26.21 -0.19
N LEU A 864 22.76 -25.26 -1.12
CA LEU A 864 23.90 -25.00 -1.98
C LEU A 864 25.01 -24.30 -1.19
N PRO A 865 26.26 -24.79 -1.19
CA PRO A 865 27.34 -24.22 -0.40
C PRO A 865 27.81 -22.87 -0.97
N LEU A 866 28.03 -21.91 -0.07
CA LEU A 866 28.67 -20.62 -0.37
C LEU A 866 30.04 -20.55 0.32
N VAL A 867 30.10 -20.87 1.61
CA VAL A 867 31.34 -21.02 2.40
C VAL A 867 31.26 -22.34 3.16
N VAL A 868 32.31 -23.17 3.09
CA VAL A 868 32.39 -24.46 3.79
C VAL A 868 33.80 -24.66 4.33
N ASP A 869 33.90 -25.01 5.61
CA ASP A 869 35.14 -25.31 6.35
C ASP A 869 36.20 -24.19 6.25
N GLY A 870 35.72 -22.93 6.17
CA GLY A 870 36.56 -21.74 6.02
C GLY A 870 37.01 -21.43 4.58
N GLU A 871 36.58 -22.21 3.59
CA GLU A 871 36.90 -22.00 2.17
C GLU A 871 35.66 -21.55 1.36
N SER A 872 35.90 -20.78 0.29
CA SER A 872 34.85 -20.37 -0.65
C SER A 872 34.46 -21.54 -1.55
N ALA A 873 33.16 -21.86 -1.58
CA ALA A 873 32.61 -22.84 -2.51
C ALA A 873 32.26 -22.22 -3.88
N VAL A 874 32.38 -20.90 -4.03
CA VAL A 874 31.94 -20.16 -5.22
C VAL A 874 33.13 -19.82 -6.12
N ALA A 875 33.13 -20.40 -7.32
CA ALA A 875 34.27 -20.33 -8.24
C ALA A 875 34.63 -18.89 -8.63
N GLY A 876 35.82 -18.44 -8.23
CA GLY A 876 36.35 -17.12 -8.57
C GLY A 876 36.03 -16.01 -7.57
N MET A 877 35.38 -16.32 -6.44
CA MET A 877 35.18 -15.39 -5.32
C MET A 877 35.98 -15.84 -4.11
N SER A 878 36.65 -14.92 -3.43
CA SER A 878 37.21 -15.12 -2.08
C SER A 878 36.10 -15.28 -1.02
N VAL A 879 36.44 -15.74 0.19
CA VAL A 879 35.46 -15.88 1.28
C VAL A 879 34.87 -14.52 1.64
N GLU A 880 35.71 -13.50 1.69
CA GLU A 880 35.33 -12.12 1.99
C GLU A 880 34.40 -11.54 0.91
N GLU A 881 34.64 -11.83 -0.37
CA GLU A 881 33.72 -11.48 -1.46
C GLU A 881 32.40 -12.25 -1.37
N VAL A 882 32.42 -13.55 -1.02
CA VAL A 882 31.18 -14.34 -0.82
C VAL A 882 30.34 -13.79 0.33
N LEU A 883 30.97 -13.34 1.43
CA LEU A 883 30.25 -12.82 2.59
C LEU A 883 29.77 -11.36 2.42
N VAL A 884 30.52 -10.51 1.71
CA VAL A 884 30.08 -9.11 1.44
C VAL A 884 29.12 -9.04 0.25
N PHE A 885 29.26 -9.95 -0.72
CA PHE A 885 28.46 -10.02 -1.94
C PHE A 885 27.62 -11.32 -2.01
N THR A 886 27.07 -11.75 -0.88
CA THR A 886 26.32 -13.01 -0.73
C THR A 886 25.19 -13.19 -1.73
N ARG A 887 24.45 -12.13 -2.09
CA ARG A 887 23.45 -12.16 -3.18
C ARG A 887 24.05 -12.54 -4.54
N LEU A 888 25.24 -12.03 -4.90
CA LEU A 888 25.93 -12.40 -6.14
C LEU A 888 26.53 -13.82 -6.09
N ALA A 889 26.96 -14.26 -4.91
CA ALA A 889 27.41 -15.63 -4.69
C ALA A 889 26.25 -16.64 -4.85
N ALA A 890 25.08 -16.32 -4.27
CA ALA A 890 23.83 -17.07 -4.42
C ALA A 890 23.30 -17.06 -5.87
N ASP A 891 23.41 -15.91 -6.56
CA ASP A 891 23.17 -15.82 -7.99
C ASP A 891 24.07 -16.82 -8.74
N GLN A 892 25.36 -16.89 -8.44
CA GLN A 892 26.29 -17.76 -9.17
C GLN A 892 26.06 -19.26 -8.96
N VAL A 893 25.63 -19.71 -7.78
CA VAL A 893 25.42 -21.15 -7.49
C VAL A 893 24.07 -21.70 -7.95
N GLY A 894 23.11 -20.84 -8.33
CA GLY A 894 21.81 -21.28 -8.86
C GLY A 894 20.68 -21.39 -7.83
N ALA A 895 20.67 -20.53 -6.81
CA ALA A 895 19.61 -20.47 -5.78
C ALA A 895 18.21 -20.23 -6.37
N THR A 896 17.16 -20.79 -5.73
CA THR A 896 15.76 -20.64 -6.20
C THR A 896 15.21 -19.28 -5.81
N LYS A 897 14.71 -18.52 -6.81
CA LYS A 897 14.09 -17.21 -6.63
C LYS A 897 12.76 -17.31 -5.87
N MET A 898 12.66 -16.75 -4.66
CA MET A 898 11.49 -16.88 -3.77
C MET A 898 10.57 -15.65 -3.78
N ASP A 899 9.35 -15.81 -3.26
CA ASP A 899 8.37 -14.74 -3.09
C ASP A 899 8.53 -14.00 -1.75
N ARG A 900 9.57 -13.14 -1.65
CA ARG A 900 9.90 -12.33 -0.46
C ARG A 900 9.98 -13.18 0.84
N PRO A 901 11.10 -13.87 1.10
CA PRO A 901 11.38 -14.50 2.38
C PRO A 901 11.48 -13.43 3.49
N GLU A 902 10.40 -13.28 4.25
CA GLU A 902 10.40 -12.60 5.55
C GLU A 902 10.83 -13.66 6.60
N ASP A 903 10.13 -13.81 7.72
CA ASP A 903 10.69 -14.49 8.89
C ASP A 903 10.84 -16.02 8.73
N VAL A 904 11.84 -16.57 9.41
CA VAL A 904 12.23 -17.98 9.33
C VAL A 904 12.42 -18.55 10.73
N GLU A 905 11.49 -19.40 11.17
CA GLU A 905 11.41 -19.87 12.55
C GLU A 905 11.55 -21.41 12.65
N PRO A 906 12.65 -21.94 13.25
CA PRO A 906 12.87 -23.36 13.46
C PRO A 906 12.13 -23.89 14.70
N SER A 907 11.07 -24.68 14.48
CA SER A 907 10.20 -25.24 15.54
C SER A 907 10.97 -25.92 16.67
N PRO A 908 10.91 -25.40 17.91
CA PRO A 908 11.65 -25.97 19.04
C PRO A 908 11.19 -27.39 19.39
N HIS A 909 9.99 -27.78 18.96
CA HIS A 909 9.41 -29.11 19.21
C HIS A 909 9.82 -30.17 18.18
N THR A 910 10.10 -29.81 16.92
CA THR A 910 10.16 -30.80 15.82
C THR A 910 11.42 -30.74 14.95
N GLY A 911 12.16 -29.63 14.97
CA GLY A 911 13.28 -29.42 14.03
C GLY A 911 12.86 -28.99 12.63
N LYS A 912 11.55 -28.90 12.34
CA LYS A 912 11.06 -28.32 11.10
C LYS A 912 11.23 -26.81 11.10
N VAL A 913 11.56 -26.24 9.93
CA VAL A 913 11.75 -24.80 9.75
C VAL A 913 10.54 -24.25 9.00
N TYR A 914 10.01 -23.12 9.46
CA TYR A 914 8.87 -22.45 8.84
C TYR A 914 9.34 -21.15 8.23
N VAL A 915 8.94 -20.87 6.98
CA VAL A 915 9.39 -19.71 6.19
C VAL A 915 8.17 -18.92 5.75
N ALA A 916 8.08 -17.66 6.14
CA ALA A 916 7.09 -16.73 5.64
C ALA A 916 7.47 -16.23 4.24
N LEU A 917 6.52 -16.29 3.30
CA LEU A 917 6.66 -15.83 1.92
C LEU A 917 5.52 -14.88 1.61
N THR A 918 5.71 -13.64 2.03
CA THR A 918 4.68 -12.61 2.23
C THR A 918 3.90 -12.22 0.97
N ASN A 919 4.57 -12.01 -0.17
CA ASN A 919 3.96 -11.70 -1.47
C ASN A 919 5.01 -11.51 -2.57
N ASN A 920 4.59 -11.63 -3.84
CA ASN A 920 5.38 -11.22 -4.99
C ASN A 920 4.47 -10.90 -6.19
N THR A 921 4.09 -9.62 -6.35
CA THR A 921 3.18 -9.22 -7.43
C THR A 921 3.83 -9.28 -8.82
N ASP A 922 5.14 -9.49 -8.94
CA ASP A 922 5.84 -9.61 -10.22
C ASP A 922 5.97 -11.07 -10.68
N ARG A 923 5.68 -12.07 -9.83
CA ARG A 923 5.75 -13.51 -10.14
C ARG A 923 4.97 -13.86 -11.41
N GLY A 924 5.66 -14.39 -12.41
CA GLY A 924 5.13 -14.74 -13.74
C GLY A 924 4.63 -13.58 -14.60
N THR A 925 4.94 -12.33 -14.25
CA THR A 925 4.79 -11.21 -15.20
C THR A 925 5.88 -11.26 -16.28
N PRO A 926 5.72 -10.59 -17.44
CA PRO A 926 6.67 -10.71 -18.54
C PRO A 926 8.11 -10.38 -18.14
N GLY A 927 9.04 -11.29 -18.46
CA GLY A 927 10.47 -11.18 -18.12
C GLY A 927 10.85 -11.71 -16.73
N LYS A 928 9.89 -11.97 -15.83
CA LYS A 928 10.14 -12.42 -14.46
C LYS A 928 10.12 -13.94 -14.34
N ALA A 929 10.61 -14.46 -13.20
CA ALA A 929 10.50 -15.87 -12.88
C ALA A 929 9.03 -16.32 -12.89
N GLY A 930 8.77 -17.48 -13.50
CA GLY A 930 7.43 -18.07 -13.55
C GLY A 930 6.95 -18.58 -12.18
N PRO A 931 5.68 -19.01 -12.08
CA PRO A 931 5.23 -19.81 -10.95
C PRO A 931 5.95 -21.16 -10.95
N ASP A 932 6.21 -21.69 -9.76
CA ASP A 932 6.74 -23.02 -9.51
C ASP A 932 6.05 -23.58 -8.26
N GLU A 933 6.27 -24.84 -7.90
CA GLU A 933 5.51 -25.48 -6.82
C GLU A 933 5.78 -24.87 -5.44
N ALA A 934 6.97 -24.29 -5.23
CA ALA A 934 7.31 -23.55 -4.01
C ALA A 934 6.77 -22.11 -4.05
N ASN A 935 6.43 -21.57 -5.22
CA ASN A 935 5.89 -20.23 -5.44
C ASN A 935 4.66 -20.30 -6.40
N PRO A 936 3.53 -20.92 -5.99
CA PRO A 936 2.53 -21.49 -6.90
C PRO A 936 1.54 -20.49 -7.53
N ARG A 937 1.68 -19.19 -7.25
CA ARG A 937 0.75 -18.13 -7.70
C ARG A 937 1.44 -17.07 -8.54
N THR A 938 0.90 -16.82 -9.73
CA THR A 938 1.26 -15.63 -10.51
C THR A 938 0.68 -14.37 -9.87
N GLN A 939 1.46 -13.29 -9.89
CA GLN A 939 1.16 -12.02 -9.21
C GLN A 939 0.69 -12.25 -7.77
N ASN A 940 1.43 -13.07 -7.00
CA ASN A 940 1.10 -13.46 -5.64
C ASN A 940 0.91 -12.22 -4.75
N ARG A 941 -0.30 -11.99 -4.23
CA ARG A 941 -0.63 -10.83 -3.38
C ARG A 941 -0.83 -11.16 -1.91
N ASP A 942 -1.16 -12.40 -1.59
CA ASP A 942 -1.48 -12.79 -0.20
C ASP A 942 -0.37 -13.63 0.46
N GLY A 943 0.59 -14.17 -0.30
CA GLY A 943 1.68 -14.95 0.25
C GLY A 943 1.33 -16.38 0.66
N HIS A 944 2.27 -17.03 1.35
CA HIS A 944 2.19 -18.42 1.79
C HIS A 944 3.24 -18.71 2.86
N VAL A 945 3.18 -19.89 3.47
CA VAL A 945 4.19 -20.37 4.43
C VAL A 945 4.69 -21.74 4.00
N ILE A 946 6.01 -21.91 3.87
CA ILE A 946 6.66 -23.21 3.62
C ILE A 946 7.08 -23.85 4.95
N GLU A 947 6.90 -25.16 5.05
CA GLU A 947 7.45 -26.02 6.10
C GLU A 947 8.59 -26.87 5.49
N ILE A 948 9.79 -26.78 6.05
CA ILE A 948 10.99 -27.53 5.63
C ILE A 948 11.29 -28.60 6.68
N THR A 949 11.61 -29.81 6.22
CA THR A 949 12.09 -30.93 7.03
C THR A 949 13.48 -31.35 6.57
N GLU A 950 14.50 -30.98 7.33
CA GLU A 950 15.90 -31.37 7.08
C GLU A 950 16.03 -32.90 7.01
N ARG A 951 16.85 -33.39 6.08
CA ARG A 951 17.03 -34.83 5.85
C ARG A 951 17.50 -35.53 7.13
N HIS A 952 16.83 -36.62 7.49
CA HIS A 952 17.05 -37.37 8.74
C HIS A 952 16.91 -36.53 10.03
N HIS A 953 16.23 -35.37 9.99
CA HIS A 953 16.11 -34.41 11.10
C HIS A 953 17.48 -33.90 11.61
N ARG A 954 18.50 -33.92 10.74
CA ARG A 954 19.86 -33.44 11.01
C ARG A 954 19.96 -31.96 10.65
N ALA A 955 20.20 -31.10 11.64
CA ALA A 955 20.29 -29.65 11.40
C ALA A 955 21.46 -29.26 10.49
N ASP A 956 22.51 -30.08 10.44
CA ASP A 956 23.67 -29.99 9.52
C ASP A 956 23.43 -30.63 8.13
N ALA A 957 22.23 -31.13 7.83
CA ALA A 957 21.95 -31.71 6.51
C ALA A 957 22.05 -30.67 5.38
N THR A 958 22.51 -31.11 4.20
CA THR A 958 22.54 -30.31 2.97
C THR A 958 21.39 -30.64 2.01
N GLU A 959 20.44 -31.46 2.45
CA GLU A 959 19.25 -31.88 1.71
C GLU A 959 18.03 -31.81 2.63
N PHE A 960 16.87 -31.49 2.07
CA PHE A 960 15.61 -31.40 2.81
C PHE A 960 14.41 -31.83 1.95
N GLY A 961 13.33 -32.22 2.63
CA GLY A 961 11.98 -32.22 2.05
C GLY A 961 11.27 -30.94 2.45
N TRP A 962 10.29 -30.49 1.67
CA TRP A 962 9.49 -29.30 1.99
C TRP A 962 8.05 -29.46 1.53
N ASN A 963 7.13 -28.75 2.17
CA ASN A 963 5.74 -28.61 1.72
C ASN A 963 5.20 -27.20 2.05
N ILE A 964 4.21 -26.70 1.31
CA ILE A 964 3.48 -25.51 1.73
C ILE A 964 2.55 -25.87 2.89
N LEU A 965 2.63 -25.14 4.00
CA LEU A 965 1.72 -25.25 5.14
C LEU A 965 0.36 -24.61 4.79
N LEU A 966 0.40 -23.39 4.25
CA LEU A 966 -0.77 -22.64 3.80
C LEU A 966 -0.46 -21.73 2.60
N VAL A 967 -1.42 -21.57 1.70
CA VAL A 967 -1.49 -20.53 0.67
C VAL A 967 -2.56 -19.55 1.12
N ALA A 968 -2.12 -18.34 1.50
CA ALA A 968 -2.95 -17.36 2.19
C ALA A 968 -3.94 -16.64 1.24
N GLY A 969 -4.92 -15.99 1.84
CA GLY A 969 -5.99 -15.22 1.22
C GLY A 969 -7.27 -15.21 2.05
N ASP A 970 -8.31 -14.56 1.54
CA ASP A 970 -9.67 -14.65 2.12
C ASP A 970 -10.44 -15.80 1.46
N PRO A 971 -10.73 -16.92 2.15
CA PRO A 971 -11.38 -18.09 1.54
C PRO A 971 -12.78 -17.83 0.98
N ALA A 972 -13.46 -16.76 1.43
CA ALA A 972 -14.76 -16.36 0.90
C ALA A 972 -14.65 -15.61 -0.44
N LYS A 973 -13.44 -15.16 -0.82
CA LYS A 973 -13.14 -14.40 -2.05
C LYS A 973 -12.20 -15.16 -3.00
N ASN A 974 -11.26 -15.92 -2.45
CA ASN A 974 -10.11 -16.52 -3.15
C ASN A 974 -10.25 -18.05 -3.17
N ALA A 975 -10.66 -18.62 -4.30
CA ALA A 975 -10.87 -20.07 -4.43
C ALA A 975 -9.59 -20.93 -4.45
N SER A 976 -8.40 -20.30 -4.45
CA SER A 976 -7.08 -20.96 -4.47
C SER A 976 -6.33 -20.90 -3.13
N THR A 977 -7.01 -20.54 -2.04
CA THR A 977 -6.42 -20.68 -0.69
C THR A 977 -6.28 -22.15 -0.30
N TYR A 978 -5.21 -22.48 0.42
CA TYR A 978 -4.93 -23.84 0.90
C TYR A 978 -4.41 -23.78 2.34
N PHE A 979 -4.77 -24.76 3.16
CA PHE A 979 -4.41 -24.79 4.58
C PHE A 979 -4.12 -26.23 5.05
N SER A 980 -3.17 -26.92 4.42
CA SER A 980 -2.79 -28.31 4.75
C SER A 980 -3.96 -29.31 4.84
N GLY A 981 -5.01 -29.10 4.03
CA GLY A 981 -6.24 -29.90 4.04
C GLY A 981 -7.28 -29.56 5.12
N TYR A 982 -7.06 -28.53 5.96
CA TYR A 982 -8.08 -28.03 6.87
C TYR A 982 -9.25 -27.40 6.08
N PRO A 983 -10.52 -27.56 6.52
CA PRO A 983 -11.67 -27.01 5.81
C PRO A 983 -11.62 -25.47 5.76
N VAL A 984 -11.51 -24.92 4.56
CA VAL A 984 -11.28 -23.49 4.31
C VAL A 984 -12.44 -22.60 4.76
N GLU A 985 -13.63 -23.16 4.95
CA GLU A 985 -14.79 -22.44 5.49
C GLU A 985 -14.75 -22.22 7.01
N LYS A 986 -13.71 -22.73 7.69
CA LYS A 986 -13.53 -22.64 9.16
C LYS A 986 -12.32 -21.83 9.59
N VAL A 987 -11.45 -21.45 8.66
CA VAL A 987 -10.24 -20.68 8.97
C VAL A 987 -10.52 -19.19 8.93
N SER A 988 -9.70 -18.44 9.66
CA SER A 988 -9.66 -16.98 9.58
C SER A 988 -8.99 -16.55 8.27
N PRO A 989 -9.48 -15.51 7.56
CA PRO A 989 -8.79 -14.96 6.41
C PRO A 989 -7.47 -14.32 6.85
N ILE A 990 -6.38 -14.67 6.15
CA ILE A 990 -5.00 -14.23 6.44
C ILE A 990 -4.35 -13.85 5.11
N SER A 991 -3.44 -12.87 5.09
CA SER A 991 -2.78 -12.37 3.88
C SER A 991 -1.50 -11.66 4.31
N CYS A 992 -0.44 -11.72 3.49
CA CYS A 992 0.91 -11.27 3.81
C CYS A 992 1.42 -11.81 5.16
N PRO A 993 1.63 -13.14 5.29
CA PRO A 993 2.29 -13.70 6.46
C PRO A 993 3.72 -13.18 6.53
N ASP A 994 4.08 -12.68 7.70
CA ASP A 994 5.35 -12.02 8.01
C ASP A 994 5.98 -12.76 9.22
N ASN A 995 6.15 -12.11 10.37
CA ASN A 995 6.85 -12.65 11.53
C ASN A 995 6.23 -13.96 12.07
N LEU A 996 7.08 -14.89 12.51
CA LEU A 996 6.73 -16.22 12.97
C LEU A 996 7.18 -16.47 14.42
N ALA A 997 6.38 -17.21 15.20
CA ALA A 997 6.77 -17.63 16.56
C ALA A 997 6.11 -18.94 16.98
N PHE A 998 6.66 -19.59 18.00
CA PHE A 998 6.07 -20.79 18.61
C PHE A 998 5.52 -20.56 20.02
N ASP A 999 4.36 -21.16 20.32
CA ASP A 999 3.90 -21.34 21.71
C ASP A 999 4.46 -22.63 22.34
N SER A 1000 4.29 -22.78 23.65
CA SER A 1000 4.84 -23.92 24.41
C SER A 1000 4.16 -25.27 24.14
N GLU A 1001 3.14 -25.28 23.28
CA GLU A 1001 2.43 -26.46 22.78
C GLU A 1001 2.89 -26.85 21.37
N GLY A 1002 3.71 -26.02 20.71
CA GLY A 1002 4.19 -26.24 19.35
C GLY A 1002 3.22 -25.82 18.25
N ASN A 1003 2.28 -24.91 18.53
CA ASN A 1003 1.52 -24.24 17.48
C ASN A 1003 2.36 -23.08 16.92
N LEU A 1004 2.25 -22.86 15.61
CA LEU A 1004 2.85 -21.70 14.95
C LEU A 1004 1.95 -20.49 15.18
N TRP A 1005 2.55 -19.33 15.38
CA TRP A 1005 1.88 -18.04 15.43
C TRP A 1005 2.46 -17.16 14.32
N ILE A 1006 1.59 -16.47 13.60
CA ILE A 1006 1.91 -15.74 12.37
C ILE A 1006 1.37 -14.32 12.50
N SER A 1007 2.23 -13.32 12.33
CA SER A 1007 1.83 -11.92 12.19
C SER A 1007 1.70 -11.53 10.71
N THR A 1008 1.12 -10.37 10.42
CA THR A 1008 0.92 -9.92 9.02
C THR A 1008 1.28 -8.45 8.78
N ASP A 1009 1.77 -8.18 7.57
CA ASP A 1009 2.08 -6.85 7.01
C ASP A 1009 1.48 -6.72 5.59
N GLY A 1010 0.27 -6.15 5.50
CA GLY A 1010 -0.36 -5.82 4.21
C GLY A 1010 -1.74 -6.43 3.96
N ALA A 1011 -2.35 -7.12 4.93
CA ALA A 1011 -3.75 -7.53 4.86
C ALA A 1011 -4.73 -6.35 4.60
N PRO A 1012 -4.50 -5.10 5.08
CA PRO A 1012 -5.29 -3.91 4.78
C PRO A 1012 -5.43 -3.62 3.30
N GLY A 1013 -4.33 -3.76 2.57
CA GLY A 1013 -4.30 -3.58 1.12
C GLY A 1013 -4.94 -4.77 0.40
N THR A 1014 -4.50 -5.99 0.73
CA THR A 1014 -4.85 -7.16 -0.08
C THR A 1014 -6.28 -7.65 0.15
N ILE A 1015 -6.68 -7.94 1.40
CA ILE A 1015 -7.98 -8.55 1.74
C ILE A 1015 -8.99 -7.59 2.39
N GLY A 1016 -8.53 -6.43 2.90
CA GLY A 1016 -9.36 -5.33 3.40
C GLY A 1016 -9.63 -5.34 4.91
N TYR A 1017 -8.81 -6.05 5.68
CA TYR A 1017 -8.87 -6.14 7.14
C TYR A 1017 -7.60 -5.55 7.76
N ASN A 1018 -7.64 -5.05 9.00
CA ASN A 1018 -6.42 -4.71 9.73
C ASN A 1018 -5.50 -5.93 9.80
N ASP A 1019 -4.19 -5.70 9.83
CA ASP A 1019 -3.21 -6.72 10.13
C ASP A 1019 -3.41 -7.28 11.56
N GLY A 1020 -2.82 -8.44 11.83
CA GLY A 1020 -3.03 -9.11 13.11
C GLY A 1020 -2.15 -10.31 13.35
N LEU A 1021 -2.44 -11.01 14.45
CA LEU A 1021 -1.74 -12.20 14.88
C LEU A 1021 -2.68 -13.41 14.86
N PHE A 1022 -2.22 -14.49 14.25
CA PHE A 1022 -2.99 -15.69 13.98
C PHE A 1022 -2.29 -16.92 14.58
N LYS A 1023 -3.05 -17.79 15.24
CA LYS A 1023 -2.58 -19.11 15.67
C LYS A 1023 -2.83 -20.13 14.56
N VAL A 1024 -1.85 -20.99 14.29
CA VAL A 1024 -1.93 -22.08 13.31
C VAL A 1024 -1.60 -23.42 13.97
N GLY A 1025 -2.58 -24.33 13.98
CA GLY A 1025 -2.35 -25.71 14.40
C GLY A 1025 -1.47 -26.44 13.38
N LEU A 1026 -0.49 -27.23 13.86
CA LEU A 1026 0.47 -27.94 12.98
C LEU A 1026 0.29 -29.46 12.91
N SER A 1027 -0.54 -30.05 13.79
CA SER A 1027 -0.62 -31.50 13.97
C SER A 1027 -2.04 -32.05 14.10
N GLY A 1028 -2.19 -33.35 13.81
CA GLY A 1028 -3.46 -34.07 13.91
C GLY A 1028 -4.55 -33.44 13.04
N ARG A 1029 -5.79 -33.47 13.55
CA ARG A 1029 -6.96 -32.91 12.85
C ARG A 1029 -7.00 -31.38 12.79
N GLU A 1030 -6.14 -30.69 13.55
CA GLU A 1030 -6.08 -29.23 13.62
C GLU A 1030 -4.94 -28.66 12.76
N ARG A 1031 -4.20 -29.51 12.01
CA ARG A 1031 -3.16 -29.02 11.08
C ARG A 1031 -3.79 -28.11 10.04
N GLY A 1032 -3.29 -26.87 9.94
CA GLY A 1032 -3.81 -25.83 9.06
C GLY A 1032 -5.02 -25.06 9.59
N ASN A 1033 -5.47 -25.31 10.82
CA ASN A 1033 -6.50 -24.47 11.45
C ASN A 1033 -5.90 -23.08 11.75
N VAL A 1034 -6.36 -22.03 11.07
CA VAL A 1034 -5.91 -20.64 11.27
C VAL A 1034 -6.94 -19.85 12.07
N GLU A 1035 -6.56 -19.40 13.26
CA GLU A 1035 -7.41 -18.73 14.25
C GLU A 1035 -6.87 -17.33 14.57
N GLN A 1036 -7.57 -16.26 14.15
CA GLN A 1036 -7.16 -14.89 14.47
C GLN A 1036 -7.31 -14.61 15.97
N PHE A 1037 -6.20 -14.23 16.61
CA PHE A 1037 -6.16 -13.88 18.03
C PHE A 1037 -6.36 -12.38 18.24
N LEU A 1038 -5.58 -11.53 17.57
CA LEU A 1038 -5.74 -10.07 17.65
C LEU A 1038 -5.66 -9.41 16.27
N ALA A 1039 -6.10 -8.15 16.23
CA ALA A 1039 -5.85 -7.22 15.13
C ALA A 1039 -5.28 -5.92 15.70
N VAL A 1040 -4.29 -5.36 15.01
CA VAL A 1040 -3.71 -4.04 15.36
C VAL A 1040 -4.61 -2.90 14.87
N PRO A 1041 -4.34 -1.63 15.24
CA PRO A 1041 -5.13 -0.49 14.78
C PRO A 1041 -5.01 -0.22 13.27
N GLN A 1042 -5.78 0.76 12.80
CA GLN A 1042 -5.78 1.20 11.42
C GLN A 1042 -4.37 1.65 10.95
N ASP A 1043 -4.00 1.20 9.76
CA ASP A 1043 -2.73 1.48 9.07
C ASP A 1043 -1.47 1.09 9.87
N ALA A 1044 -1.60 0.19 10.86
CA ALA A 1044 -0.50 -0.48 11.55
C ALA A 1044 -0.29 -1.89 10.99
N GLU A 1045 0.93 -2.41 11.06
CA GLU A 1045 1.24 -3.84 10.95
C GLU A 1045 1.48 -4.47 12.34
N THR A 1046 1.55 -5.80 12.40
CA THR A 1046 1.81 -6.56 13.63
C THR A 1046 3.19 -7.20 13.54
N CYS A 1047 4.09 -6.87 14.47
CA CYS A 1047 5.47 -7.40 14.48
C CYS A 1047 5.81 -8.05 15.83
N GLY A 1048 6.94 -8.77 15.87
CA GLY A 1048 7.56 -9.32 17.09
C GLY A 1048 6.61 -10.10 18.01
N PRO A 1049 5.92 -11.17 17.56
CA PRO A 1049 5.00 -11.91 18.40
C PRO A 1049 5.72 -12.77 19.45
N VAL A 1050 5.51 -12.48 20.74
CA VAL A 1050 6.03 -13.30 21.85
C VAL A 1050 4.89 -13.98 22.60
N ILE A 1051 4.86 -15.31 22.57
CA ILE A 1051 3.77 -16.10 23.15
C ILE A 1051 4.21 -16.72 24.48
N ARG A 1052 3.73 -16.18 25.60
CA ARG A 1052 3.89 -16.78 26.94
C ARG A 1052 2.57 -17.41 27.37
N ASP A 1053 2.16 -18.43 26.62
CA ASP A 1053 0.90 -19.16 26.76
C ASP A 1053 0.63 -19.69 28.17
N ARG A 1054 1.65 -20.22 28.85
CA ARG A 1054 1.58 -20.70 30.24
C ARG A 1054 1.27 -19.60 31.25
N GLU A 1055 1.64 -18.36 30.93
CA GLU A 1055 1.32 -17.16 31.72
C GLU A 1055 -0.01 -16.52 31.30
N ARG A 1056 -0.61 -16.99 30.19
CA ARG A 1056 -1.76 -16.36 29.49
C ARG A 1056 -1.47 -14.93 29.01
N MET A 1057 -0.22 -14.70 28.59
CA MET A 1057 0.26 -13.43 28.06
C MET A 1057 0.69 -13.58 26.60
N VAL A 1058 0.38 -12.59 25.77
CA VAL A 1058 0.87 -12.42 24.40
C VAL A 1058 1.42 -10.99 24.28
N TYR A 1059 2.53 -10.82 23.58
CA TYR A 1059 3.13 -9.53 23.29
C TYR A 1059 3.28 -9.37 21.79
N VAL A 1060 3.08 -8.16 21.29
CA VAL A 1060 3.31 -7.76 19.90
C VAL A 1060 3.85 -6.34 19.88
N ALA A 1061 4.66 -6.02 18.89
CA ALA A 1061 4.89 -4.64 18.52
C ALA A 1061 3.80 -4.19 17.55
N VAL A 1062 3.39 -2.93 17.70
CA VAL A 1062 2.44 -2.25 16.82
C VAL A 1062 3.23 -1.19 16.09
N GLN A 1063 3.59 -1.49 14.84
CA GLN A 1063 4.42 -0.64 14.00
C GLN A 1063 3.55 0.41 13.26
N HIS A 1064 4.09 1.62 13.08
CA HIS A 1064 3.52 2.73 12.30
C HIS A 1064 1.99 2.96 12.29
N PRO A 1065 1.26 2.91 13.44
CA PRO A 1065 -0.18 3.17 13.45
C PRO A 1065 -0.53 4.49 12.75
N GLY A 1066 -1.50 4.47 11.83
CA GLY A 1066 -1.90 5.65 11.07
C GLY A 1066 -0.86 6.17 10.06
N GLU A 1067 0.03 5.33 9.53
CA GLU A 1067 1.16 5.68 8.63
C GLU A 1067 0.81 6.72 7.53
N ASP A 1068 -0.38 6.57 6.96
CA ASP A 1068 -0.94 7.32 5.84
C ASP A 1068 -1.35 8.77 6.20
N GLY A 1069 -1.26 9.16 7.49
CA GLY A 1069 -1.65 10.47 8.00
C GLY A 1069 -0.53 11.51 7.93
N SER A 1070 -0.76 12.65 8.58
CA SER A 1070 0.30 13.61 8.95
C SER A 1070 0.18 14.00 10.42
N PHE A 1071 1.15 14.78 10.90
CA PHE A 1071 1.12 15.40 12.23
C PHE A 1071 -0.16 16.23 12.45
N GLU A 1072 -0.63 16.93 11.42
CA GLU A 1072 -1.85 17.76 11.46
C GLU A 1072 -3.14 16.96 11.21
N GLU A 1073 -3.05 15.88 10.43
CA GLU A 1073 -4.18 15.02 10.05
C GLU A 1073 -3.88 13.55 10.42
N PRO A 1074 -3.79 13.20 11.72
CA PRO A 1074 -3.48 11.83 12.16
C PRO A 1074 -4.65 10.87 11.90
N ARG A 1075 -4.35 9.71 11.31
CA ARG A 1075 -5.32 8.64 11.01
C ARG A 1075 -5.53 7.63 12.13
N SER A 1076 -4.58 7.54 13.06
CA SER A 1076 -4.67 6.74 14.28
C SER A 1076 -4.30 7.59 15.49
N TYR A 1077 -4.91 7.27 16.63
CA TYR A 1077 -4.57 7.83 17.94
C TYR A 1077 -4.00 6.77 18.89
N PHE A 1078 -3.64 5.58 18.39
CA PHE A 1078 -3.06 4.52 19.22
C PHE A 1078 -1.69 4.93 19.80
N PRO A 1079 -1.37 4.57 21.05
CA PRO A 1079 -2.19 3.81 22.01
C PRO A 1079 -2.97 4.70 22.99
N ASP A 1080 -2.75 6.02 22.93
CA ASP A 1080 -3.19 6.95 23.96
C ASP A 1080 -4.67 7.35 23.80
N TYR A 1081 -5.21 7.30 22.57
CA TYR A 1081 -6.60 7.60 22.18
C TYR A 1081 -7.14 8.95 22.70
N VAL A 1082 -6.24 9.90 22.95
CA VAL A 1082 -6.59 11.27 23.31
C VAL A 1082 -6.97 11.99 22.03
N VAL A 1083 -8.16 12.59 22.01
CA VAL A 1083 -8.56 13.52 20.94
C VAL A 1083 -8.25 14.96 21.37
N GLU A 1084 -7.78 15.81 20.46
CA GLU A 1084 -7.27 17.17 20.73
C GLU A 1084 -8.10 17.98 21.74
N THR A 1085 -9.44 17.91 21.63
CA THR A 1085 -10.41 18.58 22.50
C THR A 1085 -10.33 18.25 23.99
N ARG A 1086 -9.43 17.34 24.41
CA ARG A 1086 -9.28 16.85 25.79
C ARG A 1086 -7.86 16.81 26.34
N GLN A 1087 -6.83 17.18 25.58
CA GLN A 1087 -5.43 17.05 26.01
C GLN A 1087 -5.14 17.68 27.38
N GLY A 1088 -4.74 16.86 28.35
CA GLY A 1088 -4.05 17.28 29.58
C GLY A 1088 -2.53 17.40 29.43
N GLU A 1089 -1.87 17.79 30.52
CA GLU A 1089 -0.40 17.83 30.61
C GLU A 1089 0.18 16.41 30.49
N GLY A 1090 0.90 16.12 29.39
CA GLY A 1090 1.45 14.79 29.08
C GLY A 1090 0.50 13.84 28.35
N GLU A 1091 -0.63 14.32 27.83
CA GLU A 1091 -1.56 13.57 26.97
C GLU A 1091 -1.43 14.04 25.51
N TRP A 1092 -1.23 13.10 24.58
CA TRP A 1092 -0.93 13.40 23.17
C TRP A 1092 -1.93 12.75 22.22
N SER A 1093 -2.32 13.47 21.17
CA SER A 1093 -3.28 13.02 20.14
C SER A 1093 -2.61 12.68 18.82
N LEU A 1094 -1.48 11.97 18.89
CA LEU A 1094 -0.70 11.52 17.73
C LEU A 1094 -0.42 10.02 17.87
N PRO A 1095 -0.28 9.29 16.75
CA PRO A 1095 0.06 7.88 16.79
C PRO A 1095 1.48 7.68 17.36
N ARG A 1096 1.64 6.63 18.18
CA ARG A 1096 2.94 6.26 18.75
C ARG A 1096 3.16 4.74 18.57
N PRO A 1097 4.09 4.30 17.71
CA PRO A 1097 4.51 2.90 17.66
C PRO A 1097 4.86 2.39 19.07
N SER A 1098 4.42 1.18 19.42
CA SER A 1098 4.45 0.72 20.81
C SER A 1098 4.56 -0.80 20.92
N VAL A 1099 5.14 -1.27 22.03
CA VAL A 1099 4.99 -2.66 22.46
C VAL A 1099 3.69 -2.81 23.23
N ALA A 1100 2.79 -3.65 22.74
CA ALA A 1100 1.54 -4.01 23.40
C ALA A 1100 1.65 -5.36 24.13
N GLN A 1101 0.98 -5.46 25.27
CA GLN A 1101 0.77 -6.71 25.99
C GLN A 1101 -0.72 -7.01 26.09
N VAL A 1102 -1.09 -8.24 25.73
CA VAL A 1102 -2.43 -8.80 25.82
C VAL A 1102 -2.44 -9.86 26.91
N PHE A 1103 -3.39 -9.78 27.82
CA PHE A 1103 -3.44 -10.59 29.03
C PHE A 1103 -4.87 -11.01 29.35
N ALA A 1104 -5.02 -12.20 29.92
CA ALA A 1104 -6.33 -12.71 30.29
C ALA A 1104 -6.94 -11.95 31.48
N VAL A 1105 -8.24 -11.64 31.39
CA VAL A 1105 -9.03 -11.11 32.50
C VAL A 1105 -9.88 -12.20 33.13
N ASP A 1106 -9.68 -12.46 34.43
CA ASP A 1106 -10.52 -13.39 35.18
C ASP A 1106 -11.92 -12.79 35.38
N ARG A 1107 -12.95 -13.63 35.29
CA ARG A 1107 -14.38 -13.26 35.41
C ARG A 1107 -14.78 -12.61 36.76
N ALA A 1108 -13.85 -12.44 37.70
CA ALA A 1108 -14.03 -11.74 38.96
C ALA A 1108 -13.85 -10.21 38.88
N GLY A 1109 -13.38 -9.67 37.75
CA GLY A 1109 -13.44 -8.22 37.47
C GLY A 1109 -12.47 -7.32 38.25
N GLU A 1110 -11.51 -7.87 39.00
CA GLU A 1110 -10.43 -7.10 39.62
C GLU A 1110 -9.30 -6.85 38.61
N THR A 1111 -9.37 -5.68 37.95
CA THR A 1111 -8.24 -5.09 37.25
C THR A 1111 -7.41 -4.22 38.20
N GLU A 1112 -6.38 -4.80 38.83
CA GLU A 1112 -5.29 -3.99 39.39
C GLU A 1112 -4.39 -3.51 38.25
N PHE A 1113 -4.64 -2.29 37.77
CA PHE A 1113 -3.69 -1.55 36.93
C PHE A 1113 -2.48 -1.12 37.76
N PRO A 1114 -1.24 -1.54 37.44
CA PRO A 1114 -0.02 -0.89 37.93
C PRO A 1114 0.26 0.41 37.14
N GLY A 1115 -0.77 1.27 37.00
CA GLY A 1115 -0.69 2.55 36.28
C GLY A 1115 -0.06 3.65 37.11
N ALA A 1116 1.22 3.50 37.47
CA ALA A 1116 2.04 4.54 38.08
C ALA A 1116 3.54 4.27 37.89
N ILE A 1117 4.27 5.30 37.47
CA ILE A 1117 5.75 5.35 37.49
C ILE A 1117 6.23 4.85 38.86
N HIS A 1118 7.04 3.80 38.88
CA HIS A 1118 7.54 3.20 40.12
C HIS A 1118 8.74 3.97 40.70
N ASP A 1119 8.50 5.24 41.07
CA ASP A 1119 9.35 6.00 41.98
C ASP A 1119 9.33 5.36 43.39
N ARG A 1120 10.10 4.28 43.55
CA ARG A 1120 10.42 3.68 44.85
C ARG A 1120 11.93 3.75 45.09
N PRO A 1121 12.41 4.82 45.76
CA PRO A 1121 13.76 4.83 46.31
C PRO A 1121 13.93 3.68 47.31
N GLY A 1122 15.11 3.06 47.33
CA GLY A 1122 15.43 1.94 48.21
C GLY A 1122 15.21 2.24 49.70
N HIS A 1123 14.98 1.18 50.49
CA HIS A 1123 14.56 1.25 51.89
C HIS A 1123 15.60 1.87 52.86
N GLY A 1124 15.69 3.20 52.89
CA GLY A 1124 16.38 3.97 53.93
C GLY A 1124 15.47 4.24 55.15
N ARG A 1125 15.94 3.88 56.35
CA ARG A 1125 15.22 4.17 57.61
C ARG A 1125 15.17 5.68 57.88
N ASN A 1126 14.02 6.33 57.68
CA ASN A 1126 13.57 7.52 58.42
C ASN A 1126 12.14 7.94 58.01
N GLN A 1127 11.14 7.15 58.41
CA GLN A 1127 9.76 7.66 58.46
C GLN A 1127 9.67 8.64 59.65
N HIS A 1128 9.43 9.94 59.37
CA HIS A 1128 8.69 10.92 60.19
C HIS A 1128 9.08 12.37 59.81
N LYS A 1129 8.61 12.86 58.65
CA LYS A 1129 8.56 14.31 58.32
C LYS A 1129 7.67 14.62 57.10
N ARG A 1130 6.42 14.11 57.07
CA ARG A 1130 5.39 14.57 56.12
C ARG A 1130 4.49 15.63 56.75
N ARG A 1131 4.79 16.92 56.52
CA ARG A 1131 3.81 18.04 56.48
C ARG A 1131 4.48 19.35 56.04
N LYS A 1132 3.77 20.07 55.15
CA LYS A 1132 4.06 21.37 54.50
C LYS A 1132 4.84 21.31 53.18
N ASN A 1133 4.37 22.12 52.22
CA ASN A 1133 4.70 22.22 50.80
C ASN A 1133 4.21 21.01 49.97
N GLY A 1134 3.44 21.14 48.88
CA GLY A 1134 2.76 22.31 48.29
C GLY A 1134 1.97 21.85 47.04
N GLU A 1135 0.84 22.47 46.70
CA GLU A 1135 -0.11 21.94 45.69
C GLU A 1135 0.27 22.23 44.21
N ARG A 1136 1.53 21.97 43.82
CA ARG A 1136 2.00 22.11 42.43
C ARG A 1136 2.96 20.99 42.03
N GLY A 1137 2.38 19.84 41.71
CA GLY A 1137 2.99 18.77 40.92
C GLY A 1137 1.87 18.07 40.14
N PRO A 1138 2.12 17.58 38.92
CA PRO A 1138 1.08 17.02 38.06
C PRO A 1138 0.40 15.85 38.76
N ARG A 1139 -0.90 16.00 39.04
CA ARG A 1139 -1.73 14.92 39.59
C ARG A 1139 -2.20 14.06 38.41
N TYR A 1140 -1.36 13.11 37.99
CA TYR A 1140 -1.78 12.06 37.06
C TYR A 1140 -3.08 11.43 37.57
N ARG A 1141 -4.18 11.62 36.83
CA ARG A 1141 -5.43 10.91 37.06
C ARG A 1141 -5.23 9.49 36.57
N GLY A 1142 -4.77 8.62 37.47
CA GLY A 1142 -4.64 7.19 37.20
C GLY A 1142 -5.92 6.60 36.60
N TYR A 1143 -5.72 5.62 35.72
CA TYR A 1143 -6.71 5.01 34.83
C TYR A 1143 -7.96 4.49 35.57
N LYS A 1144 -8.92 5.39 35.83
CA LYS A 1144 -10.28 5.10 36.32
C LYS A 1144 -11.33 5.67 35.37
N GLY A 1145 -11.16 5.31 34.11
CA GLY A 1145 -12.15 5.48 33.07
C GLY A 1145 -11.91 4.43 32.01
N LYS A 1146 -12.68 3.33 32.05
CA LYS A 1146 -12.90 2.59 30.80
C LYS A 1146 -13.43 3.61 29.78
N ALA A 1147 -12.87 3.63 28.57
CA ALA A 1147 -13.54 4.31 27.46
C ALA A 1147 -14.98 3.79 27.45
N THR A 1148 -15.96 4.66 27.75
CA THR A 1148 -17.33 4.20 27.97
C THR A 1148 -17.86 3.58 26.68
N ALA A 1149 -18.92 2.77 26.76
CA ALA A 1149 -19.60 2.30 25.56
C ALA A 1149 -19.99 3.48 24.64
N GLU A 1150 -20.33 4.63 25.23
CA GLU A 1150 -20.54 5.90 24.52
C GLU A 1150 -19.25 6.53 23.94
N THR A 1151 -18.08 6.35 24.55
CA THR A 1151 -16.81 6.87 24.01
C THR A 1151 -16.32 6.00 22.86
N LYS A 1152 -16.36 4.65 23.01
CA LYS A 1152 -16.10 3.72 21.89
C LYS A 1152 -17.15 3.86 20.78
N ALA A 1153 -18.42 4.14 21.11
CA ALA A 1153 -19.43 4.50 20.12
C ALA A 1153 -19.14 5.86 19.48
N ALA A 1154 -18.76 6.88 20.23
CA ALA A 1154 -18.44 8.22 19.71
C ALA A 1154 -17.23 8.20 18.77
N ALA A 1155 -16.21 7.37 19.02
CA ALA A 1155 -15.13 7.12 18.06
C ALA A 1155 -15.68 6.42 16.79
N ARG A 1156 -16.51 5.38 16.95
CA ARG A 1156 -17.18 4.66 15.84
C ARG A 1156 -18.21 5.51 15.07
N THR A 1157 -18.70 6.61 15.63
CA THR A 1157 -19.67 7.54 15.03
C THR A 1157 -19.12 8.95 14.82
N ALA A 1158 -17.83 9.17 15.03
CA ALA A 1158 -17.19 10.44 14.69
C ALA A 1158 -17.39 10.69 13.18
N SER A 1159 -17.75 11.92 12.81
CA SER A 1159 -18.05 12.22 11.42
C SER A 1159 -16.83 11.97 10.55
N ARG A 1160 -16.97 11.08 9.55
CA ARG A 1160 -15.96 10.76 8.53
C ARG A 1160 -15.71 11.95 7.61
N SER A 1161 -15.06 12.97 8.14
CA SER A 1161 -14.50 14.13 7.46
C SER A 1161 -13.68 14.95 8.46
N TYR A 1162 -12.42 14.60 8.60
CA TYR A 1162 -11.33 15.53 8.28
C TYR A 1162 -10.45 14.81 7.26
#